data_AF-A0AAN9DBX6-F1
#
_entry.id   AF-A0AAN9DBX6-F1
#
_cell.length_a   1.000
_cell.length_b   1.000
_cell.length_c   1.000
_cell.angle_alpha   90.00
_cell.angle_beta   90.00
_cell.angle_gamma   90.00
#
_symmetry.space_group_name_H-M   'P 1'
#
loop_
_entity.id
_entity.type
_entity.pdbx_description
1 polymer ?
#
loop_
_entity_poly.entity_id
_entity_poly.type
_entity_poly.pdbx_seq_one_letter_code
_entity_poly.pdbx_strand_id
1 'polypeptide(L)'
;MELNGIKEAALLSWINSVCPEEPINKITQMMDGHRLLKLAYKVRGKESRDDLFVSPAPNMMEMLSSILREEFQFSPRQASLMFQKISQGIELELQTAKVVLVLCYCGFKRYNMVPLDTKTGLMIASMFHFVEDDADGLSLDDDLNKFLTKASVMTFSTSSSGSSCCSPLYTDDDGDESPFTRHFQKPRVQIQELVTVAGSSDRCPVQDKMSTPQLLKRLRKELAHGADVRDELEKELADQINVISEKEGLIVQLQHRVDRMLREQRELEKDHKAALLELQEKNESLLRRVHEVVKQCHDLKTENSLKDKKIDELAEENQTFAAQVRNTFAQLARAEEEVTKLTLAHESSLAEWRSRKEFLEHELNEAVTHRECLSEQVQILQGKVSVLEDELLKAQSQERGEVLGPIMEALNKIESFQSRILELSEQISLKDEEIRNLRNEYDSVDHELKLVKEQNIELIKSNRKEHEETVKLQQELHSASSAASEKQEEMLVLSAEVTSLKEQICRYSEHEVQKQQHMSVLETQHNPTSLLNLQADLLRHELCHQVTLQEKAQELEKTVRELQAEISERDAQISALKATVKDRQLKSDGLRAQLQLKLEKQNASILALKNLAGQWELQNKELLEKLKITFKQLQHYSSGHQALQRERDQAKAKVDFAEKRLQEWRKMIDDSEDVRCRESLKVRKRPGFHLHVPDTPESVNCISRKATIKSKHANRLSNSQQRQSVVFMIPNTPKSSGGGSLLRRGLRLHEDACKPPPGASGGLRKRPRNKSSKTSNAKPGAQ
;
A
#
# COMPACT_ATOMS: atom_id res chain seq x y z
N MET A 1 -0.90 -45.65 -35.92
CA MET A 1 0.07 -46.65 -35.41
C MET A 1 -0.30 -47.00 -33.97
N GLU A 2 0.05 -48.18 -33.45
CA GLU A 2 -0.24 -48.57 -32.06
C GLU A 2 0.85 -48.08 -31.09
N LEU A 3 0.45 -47.71 -29.87
CA LEU A 3 1.36 -47.27 -28.81
C LEU A 3 2.15 -48.44 -28.23
N ASN A 4 3.45 -48.26 -27.96
CA ASN A 4 4.24 -49.32 -27.34
C ASN A 4 3.80 -49.55 -25.88
N GLY A 5 3.37 -50.78 -25.54
CA GLY A 5 2.84 -51.11 -24.21
C GLY A 5 3.78 -50.86 -23.02
N ILE A 6 5.11 -50.84 -23.21
CA ILE A 6 6.05 -50.46 -22.12
C ILE A 6 5.98 -48.96 -21.85
N LYS A 7 5.77 -48.16 -22.91
CA LYS A 7 5.64 -46.70 -22.83
C LYS A 7 4.27 -46.31 -22.28
N GLU A 8 3.22 -47.01 -22.71
CA GLU A 8 1.88 -46.89 -22.13
C GLU A 8 1.89 -47.21 -20.63
N ALA A 9 2.46 -48.35 -20.22
CA ALA A 9 2.53 -48.74 -18.81
C ALA A 9 3.29 -47.73 -17.94
N ALA A 10 4.37 -47.12 -18.46
CA ALA A 10 5.10 -46.08 -17.75
C ALA A 10 4.25 -44.82 -17.53
N LEU A 11 3.55 -44.33 -18.57
CA LEU A 11 2.65 -43.18 -18.45
C LEU A 11 1.46 -43.46 -17.54
N LEU A 12 0.86 -44.66 -17.62
CA LEU A 12 -0.24 -45.08 -16.73
C LEU A 12 0.20 -45.19 -15.27
N SER A 13 1.41 -45.71 -15.01
CA SER A 13 1.99 -45.75 -13.66
C SER A 13 2.08 -44.34 -13.04
N TRP A 14 2.51 -43.35 -13.84
CA TRP A 14 2.51 -41.95 -13.42
C TRP A 14 1.09 -41.38 -13.20
N ILE A 15 0.16 -41.57 -14.15
CA ILE A 15 -1.24 -41.11 -14.01
C ILE A 15 -1.85 -41.65 -12.71
N ASN A 16 -1.67 -42.93 -12.44
CA ASN A 16 -2.23 -43.60 -11.27
C ASN A 16 -1.57 -43.15 -9.94
N SER A 17 -0.34 -42.61 -9.98
CA SER A 17 0.30 -42.00 -8.81
C SER A 17 -0.23 -40.59 -8.50
N VAL A 18 -0.66 -39.84 -9.53
CA VAL A 18 -1.25 -38.50 -9.41
C VAL A 18 -2.77 -38.55 -9.13
N CYS A 19 -3.45 -39.58 -9.64
CA CYS A 19 -4.89 -39.77 -9.55
C CYS A 19 -5.26 -41.15 -8.94
N PRO A 20 -4.94 -41.43 -7.66
CA PRO A 20 -5.18 -42.76 -7.06
C PRO A 20 -6.66 -43.12 -6.87
N GLU A 21 -7.58 -42.15 -6.96
CA GLU A 21 -9.04 -42.33 -6.82
C GLU A 21 -9.66 -43.19 -7.94
N GLU A 22 -9.09 -43.16 -9.14
CA GLU A 22 -9.63 -43.83 -10.33
C GLU A 22 -8.49 -44.42 -11.19
N PRO A 23 -7.97 -45.61 -10.84
CA PRO A 23 -6.84 -46.21 -11.54
C PRO A 23 -7.21 -46.59 -12.98
N ILE A 24 -6.36 -46.18 -13.92
CA ILE A 24 -6.53 -46.34 -15.36
C ILE A 24 -5.60 -47.47 -15.86
N ASN A 25 -6.16 -48.37 -16.66
CA ASN A 25 -5.47 -49.57 -17.16
C ASN A 25 -5.11 -49.50 -18.65
N LYS A 26 -5.69 -48.56 -19.40
CA LYS A 26 -5.37 -48.27 -20.81
C LYS A 26 -5.53 -46.79 -21.10
N ILE A 27 -4.67 -46.22 -21.92
CA ILE A 27 -4.68 -44.78 -22.23
C ILE A 27 -5.95 -44.37 -23.00
N THR A 28 -6.58 -45.31 -23.73
CA THR A 28 -7.88 -45.13 -24.39
C THR A 28 -9.02 -44.80 -23.44
N GLN A 29 -8.93 -45.16 -22.16
CA GLN A 29 -9.94 -44.81 -21.15
C GLN A 29 -9.97 -43.29 -20.88
N MET A 30 -8.89 -42.56 -21.19
CA MET A 30 -8.80 -41.10 -21.02
C MET A 30 -9.39 -40.29 -22.20
N MET A 31 -9.86 -40.97 -23.25
CA MET A 31 -10.45 -40.34 -24.44
C MET A 31 -11.77 -39.61 -24.16
N ASP A 32 -12.39 -39.82 -22.99
CA ASP A 32 -13.59 -39.09 -22.56
C ASP A 32 -13.34 -37.59 -22.34
N GLY A 33 -12.08 -37.13 -22.31
CA GLY A 33 -11.67 -35.75 -22.04
C GLY A 33 -11.82 -35.35 -20.57
N HIS A 34 -12.82 -35.88 -19.87
CA HIS A 34 -13.08 -35.68 -18.44
C HIS A 34 -11.86 -36.09 -17.60
N ARG A 35 -11.27 -37.25 -17.86
CA ARG A 35 -10.11 -37.77 -17.12
C ARG A 35 -8.84 -36.96 -17.39
N LEU A 36 -8.61 -36.55 -18.64
CA LEU A 36 -7.50 -35.65 -19.00
C LEU A 36 -7.64 -34.29 -18.31
N LEU A 37 -8.87 -33.74 -18.27
CA LEU A 37 -9.17 -32.46 -17.64
C LEU A 37 -9.00 -32.52 -16.12
N LYS A 38 -9.51 -33.59 -15.46
CA LYS A 38 -9.31 -33.85 -14.03
C LYS A 38 -7.81 -33.99 -13.69
N LEU A 39 -7.04 -34.70 -14.52
CA LEU A 39 -5.58 -34.79 -14.39
C LEU A 39 -4.91 -33.42 -14.55
N ALA A 40 -5.28 -32.63 -15.56
CA ALA A 40 -4.73 -31.29 -15.78
C ALA A 40 -5.00 -30.32 -14.61
N TYR A 41 -6.19 -30.38 -13.99
CA TYR A 41 -6.48 -29.62 -12.76
C TYR A 41 -5.64 -30.10 -11.56
N LYS A 42 -5.42 -31.40 -11.37
CA LYS A 42 -4.53 -31.89 -10.31
C LYS A 42 -3.06 -31.48 -10.56
N VAL A 43 -2.58 -31.53 -11.80
CA VAL A 43 -1.25 -31.01 -12.23
C VAL A 43 -1.16 -29.47 -12.18
N ARG A 44 -2.28 -28.77 -11.96
CA ARG A 44 -2.34 -27.33 -11.67
C ARG A 44 -2.37 -27.03 -10.16
N GLY A 45 -2.55 -28.03 -9.30
CA GLY A 45 -2.74 -27.83 -7.87
C GLY A 45 -4.08 -27.15 -7.52
N LYS A 46 -5.11 -27.32 -8.37
CA LYS A 46 -6.47 -26.81 -8.11
C LYS A 46 -7.45 -27.97 -8.08
N GLU A 47 -8.36 -27.95 -7.11
CA GLU A 47 -9.41 -28.96 -7.01
C GLU A 47 -10.34 -28.90 -8.23
N SER A 48 -10.66 -30.07 -8.79
CA SER A 48 -11.63 -30.19 -9.86
C SER A 48 -13.03 -29.88 -9.30
N ARG A 49 -13.69 -28.83 -9.80
CA ARG A 49 -15.08 -28.56 -9.47
C ARG A 49 -15.97 -29.56 -10.19
N ASP A 50 -16.54 -30.51 -9.48
CA ASP A 50 -17.41 -31.55 -10.06
C ASP A 50 -18.63 -30.95 -10.82
N ASP A 51 -19.06 -29.74 -10.44
CA ASP A 51 -20.12 -28.97 -11.12
C ASP A 51 -19.83 -28.62 -12.59
N LEU A 52 -18.55 -28.64 -13.04
CA LEU A 52 -18.18 -28.31 -14.42
C LEU A 52 -18.41 -29.47 -15.42
N PHE A 53 -18.61 -30.70 -14.94
CA PHE A 53 -18.62 -31.92 -15.77
C PHE A 53 -20.03 -32.34 -16.27
N VAL A 54 -21.03 -31.46 -16.15
CA VAL A 54 -22.43 -31.73 -16.55
C VAL A 54 -22.74 -31.26 -17.98
N SER A 55 -21.82 -30.54 -18.64
CA SER A 55 -22.04 -29.95 -19.97
C SER A 55 -21.64 -30.90 -21.12
N PRO A 56 -22.41 -30.99 -22.23
CA PRO A 56 -22.08 -31.89 -23.33
C PRO A 56 -20.78 -31.49 -24.08
N ALA A 57 -20.05 -32.54 -24.49
CA ALA A 57 -18.81 -32.59 -25.27
C ALA A 57 -17.93 -31.31 -25.48
N PRO A 58 -18.22 -30.40 -26.43
CA PRO A 58 -17.16 -29.65 -27.13
C PRO A 58 -16.23 -28.84 -26.24
N ASN A 59 -16.80 -28.13 -25.25
CA ASN A 59 -16.05 -27.18 -24.43
C ASN A 59 -14.90 -27.83 -23.63
N MET A 60 -14.92 -29.15 -23.38
CA MET A 60 -13.85 -29.80 -22.61
C MET A 60 -12.51 -29.82 -23.34
N MET A 61 -12.51 -30.08 -24.65
CA MET A 61 -11.28 -30.12 -25.45
C MET A 61 -10.73 -28.72 -25.71
N GLU A 62 -11.61 -27.73 -25.87
CA GLU A 62 -11.21 -26.31 -25.90
C GLU A 62 -10.62 -25.86 -24.57
N MET A 63 -11.23 -26.25 -23.44
CA MET A 63 -10.74 -25.93 -22.09
C MET A 63 -9.40 -26.63 -21.79
N LEU A 64 -9.20 -27.87 -22.24
CA LEU A 64 -7.88 -28.52 -22.23
C LEU A 64 -6.85 -27.78 -23.11
N SER A 65 -7.25 -27.31 -24.30
CA SER A 65 -6.39 -26.49 -25.17
C SER A 65 -6.03 -25.14 -24.54
N SER A 66 -6.97 -24.49 -23.85
CA SER A 66 -6.76 -23.25 -23.09
C SER A 66 -5.77 -23.49 -21.95
N ILE A 67 -5.99 -24.52 -21.12
CA ILE A 67 -5.08 -24.89 -20.02
C ILE A 67 -3.66 -25.19 -20.53
N LEU A 68 -3.52 -25.97 -21.60
CA LEU A 68 -2.21 -26.27 -22.21
C LEU A 68 -1.52 -25.02 -22.77
N ARG A 69 -2.28 -24.07 -23.32
CA ARG A 69 -1.74 -22.84 -23.93
C ARG A 69 -1.37 -21.78 -22.90
N GLU A 70 -2.31 -21.45 -22.01
CA GLU A 70 -2.21 -20.32 -21.08
C GLU A 70 -1.28 -20.60 -19.91
N GLU A 71 -1.29 -21.84 -19.38
CA GLU A 71 -0.54 -22.16 -18.16
C GLU A 71 0.68 -23.04 -18.42
N PHE A 72 0.59 -23.93 -19.42
CA PHE A 72 1.68 -24.85 -19.76
C PHE A 72 2.51 -24.36 -20.96
N GLN A 73 2.17 -23.19 -21.54
CA GLN A 73 2.88 -22.57 -22.67
C GLN A 73 3.06 -23.50 -23.88
N PHE A 74 2.16 -24.47 -24.06
CA PHE A 74 2.28 -25.45 -25.13
C PHE A 74 1.90 -24.86 -26.50
N SER A 75 2.70 -25.14 -27.53
CA SER A 75 2.59 -24.54 -28.86
C SER A 75 1.16 -24.59 -29.40
N PRO A 76 0.49 -23.43 -29.64
CA PRO A 76 -0.93 -23.42 -29.98
C PRO A 76 -1.23 -24.07 -31.33
N ARG A 77 -0.26 -24.11 -32.25
CA ARG A 77 -0.36 -24.80 -33.54
C ARG A 77 -0.32 -26.32 -33.36
N GLN A 78 0.59 -26.83 -32.52
CA GLN A 78 0.64 -28.26 -32.20
C GLN A 78 -0.57 -28.69 -31.36
N ALA A 79 -1.00 -27.88 -30.39
CA ALA A 79 -2.19 -28.15 -29.56
C ALA A 79 -3.42 -28.38 -30.44
N SER A 80 -3.69 -27.41 -31.33
CA SER A 80 -4.83 -27.45 -32.24
C SER A 80 -4.78 -28.69 -33.16
N LEU A 81 -3.59 -29.03 -33.68
CA LEU A 81 -3.39 -30.22 -34.51
C LEU A 81 -3.63 -31.53 -33.74
N MET A 82 -3.17 -31.65 -32.49
CA MET A 82 -3.39 -32.85 -31.67
C MET A 82 -4.87 -33.02 -31.33
N PHE A 83 -5.53 -31.97 -30.83
CA PHE A 83 -6.96 -32.05 -30.49
C PHE A 83 -7.85 -32.25 -31.73
N GLN A 84 -7.48 -31.71 -32.89
CA GLN A 84 -8.13 -31.98 -34.17
C GLN A 84 -7.98 -33.45 -34.59
N LYS A 85 -6.79 -34.05 -34.42
CA LYS A 85 -6.59 -35.48 -34.70
C LYS A 85 -7.38 -36.39 -33.74
N ILE A 86 -7.46 -36.02 -32.46
CA ILE A 86 -8.26 -36.75 -31.47
C ILE A 86 -9.76 -36.68 -31.84
N SER A 87 -10.30 -35.51 -32.17
CA SER A 87 -11.72 -35.35 -32.55
C SER A 87 -12.06 -36.01 -33.89
N GLN A 88 -11.10 -36.13 -34.81
CA GLN A 88 -11.24 -36.87 -36.07
C GLN A 88 -11.02 -38.38 -35.93
N GLY A 89 -10.64 -38.88 -34.75
CA GLY A 89 -10.37 -40.31 -34.53
C GLY A 89 -9.09 -40.83 -35.20
N ILE A 90 -8.10 -39.96 -35.41
CA ILE A 90 -6.84 -40.30 -36.09
C ILE A 90 -5.74 -40.53 -35.04
N GLU A 91 -5.26 -41.77 -34.95
CA GLU A 91 -4.18 -42.19 -34.04
C GLU A 91 -4.44 -41.86 -32.56
N LEU A 92 -5.67 -42.09 -32.08
CA LEU A 92 -6.16 -41.60 -30.78
C LEU A 92 -5.25 -41.96 -29.60
N GLU A 93 -4.74 -43.19 -29.53
CA GLU A 93 -3.81 -43.65 -28.49
C GLU A 93 -2.52 -42.82 -28.46
N LEU A 94 -1.96 -42.56 -29.64
CA LEU A 94 -0.71 -41.81 -29.80
C LEU A 94 -0.89 -40.33 -29.48
N GLN A 95 -1.98 -39.71 -29.93
CA GLN A 95 -2.28 -38.30 -29.63
C GLN A 95 -2.63 -38.11 -28.14
N THR A 96 -3.35 -39.06 -27.54
CA THR A 96 -3.67 -39.05 -26.11
C THR A 96 -2.40 -39.24 -25.26
N ALA A 97 -1.51 -40.16 -25.66
CA ALA A 97 -0.20 -40.34 -25.04
C ALA A 97 0.66 -39.06 -25.08
N LYS A 98 0.60 -38.29 -26.18
CA LYS A 98 1.28 -36.99 -26.27
C LYS A 98 0.71 -35.96 -25.29
N VAL A 99 -0.61 -35.83 -25.20
CA VAL A 99 -1.26 -34.93 -24.22
C VAL A 99 -0.88 -35.32 -22.79
N VAL A 100 -0.88 -36.62 -22.46
CA VAL A 100 -0.43 -37.14 -21.16
C VAL A 100 1.05 -36.85 -20.92
N LEU A 101 1.93 -37.03 -21.92
CA LEU A 101 3.36 -36.76 -21.81
C LEU A 101 3.67 -35.29 -21.55
N VAL A 102 2.96 -34.37 -22.23
CA VAL A 102 3.09 -32.92 -21.99
C VAL A 102 2.64 -32.59 -20.56
N LEU A 103 1.49 -33.10 -20.11
CA LEU A 103 1.04 -32.92 -18.73
C LEU A 103 2.02 -33.52 -17.71
N CYS A 104 2.66 -34.65 -18.03
CA CYS A 104 3.68 -35.29 -17.20
C CYS A 104 4.95 -34.43 -17.08
N TYR A 105 5.45 -33.92 -18.20
CA TYR A 105 6.60 -33.01 -18.24
C TYR A 105 6.31 -31.71 -17.45
N CYS A 106 5.14 -31.13 -17.65
CA CYS A 106 4.72 -29.94 -16.92
C CYS A 106 4.53 -30.19 -15.42
N GLY A 107 4.01 -31.36 -15.04
CA GLY A 107 3.94 -31.80 -13.64
C GLY A 107 5.33 -31.90 -13.02
N PHE A 108 6.28 -32.50 -13.74
CA PHE A 108 7.69 -32.59 -13.32
C PHE A 108 8.36 -31.21 -13.19
N LYS A 109 8.10 -30.28 -14.12
CA LYS A 109 8.62 -28.90 -14.11
C LYS A 109 8.05 -28.05 -12.95
N ARG A 110 6.84 -28.36 -12.46
CA ARG A 110 6.17 -27.61 -11.38
C ARG A 110 6.30 -28.23 -9.99
N TYR A 111 6.33 -29.56 -9.89
CA TYR A 111 6.32 -30.28 -8.62
C TYR A 111 7.43 -31.34 -8.59
N ASN A 112 8.18 -31.37 -7.49
CA ASN A 112 9.12 -32.45 -7.23
C ASN A 112 8.29 -33.74 -7.00
N MET A 113 8.37 -34.68 -7.94
CA MET A 113 7.39 -35.75 -8.12
C MET A 113 7.23 -36.70 -6.92
N VAL A 114 6.05 -37.33 -6.85
CA VAL A 114 5.86 -38.58 -6.09
C VAL A 114 6.89 -39.60 -6.58
N PRO A 115 7.62 -40.31 -5.70
CA PRO A 115 8.66 -41.24 -6.11
C PRO A 115 8.07 -42.42 -6.90
N LEU A 116 8.29 -42.40 -8.22
CA LEU A 116 8.04 -43.53 -9.12
C LEU A 116 9.13 -44.59 -8.94
N ASP A 117 8.85 -45.82 -9.39
CA ASP A 117 9.88 -46.85 -9.48
C ASP A 117 10.98 -46.43 -10.47
N THR A 118 12.22 -46.82 -10.19
CA THR A 118 13.40 -46.37 -10.94
C THR A 118 13.34 -46.72 -12.42
N LYS A 119 12.66 -47.82 -12.79
CA LYS A 119 12.48 -48.26 -14.17
C LYS A 119 11.47 -47.38 -14.92
N THR A 120 10.31 -47.10 -14.33
CA THR A 120 9.32 -46.15 -14.88
C THR A 120 9.90 -44.74 -14.97
N GLY A 121 10.60 -44.26 -13.93
CA GLY A 121 11.23 -42.95 -13.91
C GLY A 121 12.23 -42.76 -15.06
N LEU A 122 13.13 -43.74 -15.27
CA LEU A 122 14.05 -43.76 -16.42
C LEU A 122 13.29 -43.82 -17.76
N MET A 123 12.18 -44.55 -17.83
CA MET A 123 11.38 -44.65 -19.05
C MET A 123 10.71 -43.32 -19.42
N ILE A 124 10.13 -42.62 -18.44
CA ILE A 124 9.51 -41.31 -18.63
C ILE A 124 10.58 -40.25 -18.96
N ALA A 125 11.72 -40.25 -18.27
CA ALA A 125 12.86 -39.38 -18.61
C ALA A 125 13.33 -39.57 -20.05
N SER A 126 13.33 -40.81 -20.56
CA SER A 126 13.64 -41.07 -21.98
C SER A 126 12.61 -40.52 -22.98
N MET A 127 11.37 -40.25 -22.55
CA MET A 127 10.35 -39.56 -23.35
C MET A 127 10.48 -38.04 -23.28
N PHE A 128 10.94 -37.49 -22.14
CA PHE A 128 11.14 -36.05 -21.98
C PHE A 128 12.23 -35.47 -22.91
N HIS A 129 13.17 -36.29 -23.40
CA HIS A 129 14.11 -35.86 -24.44
C HIS A 129 13.46 -35.43 -25.78
N PHE A 130 12.18 -35.73 -25.98
CA PHE A 130 11.39 -35.32 -27.16
C PHE A 130 10.42 -34.17 -26.85
N VAL A 131 10.54 -33.56 -25.67
CA VAL A 131 9.80 -32.35 -25.27
C VAL A 131 10.81 -31.20 -25.26
N GLU A 132 10.66 -30.29 -26.22
CA GLU A 132 11.47 -29.09 -26.33
C GLU A 132 10.85 -27.97 -25.48
N ASP A 133 11.68 -27.19 -24.81
CA ASP A 133 11.29 -26.16 -23.83
C ASP A 133 11.99 -24.84 -24.19
N ASP A 134 11.53 -24.27 -25.31
CA ASP A 134 12.09 -23.07 -25.94
C ASP A 134 11.40 -21.78 -25.48
N ALA A 135 11.96 -20.63 -25.87
CA ALA A 135 11.40 -19.30 -25.56
C ALA A 135 9.98 -19.07 -26.13
N ASP A 136 9.61 -19.79 -27.19
CA ASP A 136 8.28 -19.76 -27.82
C ASP A 136 7.28 -20.77 -27.20
N GLY A 137 7.71 -21.53 -26.18
CA GLY A 137 6.89 -22.48 -25.43
C GLY A 137 7.24 -23.95 -25.66
N LEU A 138 6.42 -24.85 -25.10
CA LEU A 138 6.63 -26.29 -25.18
C LEU A 138 6.27 -26.83 -26.58
N SER A 139 7.21 -27.59 -27.15
CA SER A 139 7.14 -28.24 -28.47
C SER A 139 7.35 -29.75 -28.32
N LEU A 140 6.71 -30.55 -29.18
CA LEU A 140 7.00 -31.98 -29.34
C LEU A 140 7.75 -32.21 -30.66
N ASP A 141 8.86 -32.91 -30.56
CA ASP A 141 9.65 -33.36 -31.71
C ASP A 141 8.85 -34.34 -32.61
N ASP A 142 9.10 -34.28 -33.93
CA ASP A 142 8.35 -35.08 -34.92
C ASP A 142 8.70 -36.58 -34.88
N ASP A 143 9.93 -36.93 -34.47
CA ASP A 143 10.39 -38.31 -34.28
C ASP A 143 9.81 -38.96 -33.02
N LEU A 144 9.18 -38.21 -32.11
CA LEU A 144 8.41 -38.76 -30.98
C LEU A 144 7.36 -39.79 -31.42
N ASN A 145 6.75 -39.62 -32.60
CA ASN A 145 5.79 -40.59 -33.15
C ASN A 145 6.47 -41.95 -33.43
N LYS A 146 7.65 -41.92 -34.03
CA LYS A 146 8.49 -43.10 -34.31
C LYS A 146 9.02 -43.69 -33.01
N PHE A 147 9.34 -42.85 -32.02
CA PHE A 147 9.77 -43.32 -30.71
C PHE A 147 8.63 -44.05 -29.99
N LEU A 148 7.46 -43.43 -29.80
CA LEU A 148 6.34 -44.00 -29.02
C LEU A 148 5.82 -45.33 -29.58
N THR A 149 5.97 -45.56 -30.88
CA THR A 149 5.56 -46.80 -31.58
C THR A 149 6.65 -47.87 -31.60
N LYS A 150 7.93 -47.50 -31.54
CA LYS A 150 9.07 -48.43 -31.58
C LYS A 150 9.31 -49.13 -30.24
N ALA A 151 9.40 -50.46 -30.27
CA ALA A 151 9.91 -51.25 -29.17
C ALA A 151 11.39 -50.93 -28.93
N SER A 152 11.69 -50.31 -27.79
CA SER A 152 13.07 -50.00 -27.39
C SER A 152 13.63 -51.10 -26.50
N VAL A 153 14.85 -51.53 -26.81
CA VAL A 153 15.66 -52.34 -25.89
C VAL A 153 16.46 -51.38 -25.02
N MET A 154 16.14 -51.31 -23.72
CA MET A 154 16.91 -50.53 -22.76
C MET A 154 18.29 -51.16 -22.54
N THR A 155 19.34 -50.55 -23.09
CA THR A 155 20.73 -50.73 -22.64
C THR A 155 21.28 -49.36 -22.24
N PHE A 156 21.39 -49.10 -20.94
CA PHE A 156 21.97 -47.87 -20.41
C PHE A 156 23.48 -48.01 -20.24
N SER A 157 24.25 -47.26 -21.02
CA SER A 157 25.64 -46.95 -20.68
C SER A 157 25.66 -45.65 -19.88
N THR A 158 25.94 -45.76 -18.59
CA THR A 158 26.11 -44.60 -17.69
C THR A 158 27.42 -43.88 -17.96
N SER A 159 27.36 -42.64 -18.42
CA SER A 159 28.51 -41.73 -18.51
C SER A 159 28.28 -40.51 -17.61
N SER A 160 28.76 -40.57 -16.37
CA SER A 160 28.82 -39.42 -15.47
C SER A 160 30.14 -38.68 -15.64
N SER A 161 30.10 -37.43 -16.11
CA SER A 161 31.26 -36.54 -16.11
C SER A 161 31.22 -35.62 -14.90
N GLY A 162 32.26 -35.67 -14.06
CA GLY A 162 32.40 -34.74 -12.93
C GLY A 162 33.72 -34.96 -12.17
N SER A 163 34.45 -33.87 -11.96
CA SER A 163 35.74 -33.80 -11.22
C SER A 163 36.94 -34.47 -11.93
N SER A 164 38.18 -33.99 -11.84
CA SER A 164 38.74 -32.92 -11.00
C SER A 164 39.80 -32.08 -11.73
N CYS A 165 39.87 -30.78 -11.43
CA CYS A 165 41.07 -29.99 -11.63
C CYS A 165 42.02 -30.15 -10.41
N CYS A 166 43.30 -30.51 -10.66
CA CYS A 166 44.50 -30.08 -9.91
C CYS A 166 45.75 -30.82 -10.42
N SER A 167 46.80 -30.08 -10.76
CA SER A 167 48.13 -30.63 -11.09
C SER A 167 48.84 -31.21 -9.85
N PRO A 168 49.87 -32.06 -10.04
CA PRO A 168 51.20 -31.55 -9.69
C PRO A 168 52.34 -31.96 -10.64
N LEU A 169 53.50 -31.36 -10.38
CA LEU A 169 54.83 -31.47 -11.01
C LEU A 169 55.31 -32.90 -11.36
N TYR A 170 56.11 -32.94 -12.44
CA TYR A 170 57.25 -33.83 -12.73
C TYR A 170 57.43 -35.13 -11.92
N THR A 171 57.43 -36.27 -12.61
CA THR A 171 58.69 -37.00 -12.83
C THR A 171 58.61 -37.94 -14.04
N ASP A 172 59.77 -38.10 -14.66
CA ASP A 172 60.25 -38.98 -15.73
C ASP A 172 59.49 -40.25 -16.16
N ASP A 173 59.69 -40.52 -17.46
CA ASP A 173 59.93 -41.81 -18.12
C ASP A 173 58.77 -42.71 -18.63
N ASP A 174 59.15 -43.54 -19.61
CA ASP A 174 58.44 -44.68 -20.22
C ASP A 174 57.06 -44.42 -20.86
N GLY A 175 57.10 -43.91 -22.09
CA GLY A 175 56.03 -44.10 -23.07
C GLY A 175 56.28 -45.31 -23.95
N ASP A 176 55.76 -46.48 -23.58
CA ASP A 176 55.90 -47.74 -24.33
C ASP A 176 54.54 -48.33 -24.75
N GLU A 177 54.44 -48.77 -26.01
CA GLU A 177 53.42 -49.68 -26.61
C GLU A 177 51.92 -49.24 -26.54
N SER A 178 51.04 -49.42 -27.54
CA SER A 178 51.00 -50.14 -28.83
C SER A 178 49.70 -49.72 -29.59
N PRO A 179 49.17 -50.38 -30.66
CA PRO A 179 49.75 -51.28 -31.67
C PRO A 179 49.40 -50.86 -33.13
N PHE A 180 49.72 -51.75 -34.10
CA PHE A 180 49.30 -51.78 -35.52
C PHE A 180 50.12 -50.98 -36.55
N THR A 181 51.21 -51.60 -37.04
CA THR A 181 51.26 -52.01 -38.46
C THR A 181 51.97 -53.36 -38.59
N ARG A 182 51.42 -54.30 -39.37
CA ARG A 182 52.07 -55.60 -39.63
C ARG A 182 52.85 -55.56 -40.94
N HIS A 183 54.11 -56.01 -40.84
CA HIS A 183 54.92 -56.68 -41.86
C HIS A 183 54.82 -56.26 -43.34
N PHE A 184 55.92 -55.72 -43.85
CA PHE A 184 56.67 -56.45 -44.88
C PHE A 184 58.15 -56.52 -44.49
N GLN A 185 58.69 -57.74 -44.34
CA GLN A 185 60.10 -57.96 -44.07
C GLN A 185 60.93 -57.68 -45.33
N LYS A 186 61.96 -56.82 -45.23
CA LYS A 186 63.07 -56.82 -46.19
C LYS A 186 64.11 -57.87 -45.74
N PRO A 187 64.49 -58.84 -46.58
CA PRO A 187 65.61 -59.72 -46.27
C PRO A 187 66.90 -58.91 -46.11
N ARG A 188 67.59 -59.12 -44.99
CA ARG A 188 68.87 -58.49 -44.67
C ARG A 188 69.96 -59.20 -45.47
N VAL A 189 70.32 -58.67 -46.65
CA VAL A 189 71.45 -59.21 -47.42
C VAL A 189 72.73 -58.79 -46.71
N GLN A 190 73.46 -59.76 -46.17
CA GLN A 190 74.84 -59.53 -45.73
C GLN A 190 75.69 -59.28 -46.96
N ILE A 191 76.35 -58.12 -47.01
CA ILE A 191 77.46 -57.91 -47.95
C ILE A 191 78.63 -58.73 -47.41
N GLN A 192 78.71 -59.99 -47.82
CA GLN A 192 79.90 -60.79 -47.64
C GLN A 192 80.90 -60.34 -48.71
N GLU A 193 82.06 -59.83 -48.29
CA GLU A 193 83.16 -59.56 -49.21
C GLU A 193 83.50 -60.83 -49.99
N LEU A 194 83.22 -60.81 -51.29
CA LEU A 194 83.76 -61.78 -52.23
C LEU A 194 85.25 -61.49 -52.42
N VAL A 195 86.04 -62.03 -51.50
CA VAL A 195 87.49 -62.21 -51.71
C VAL A 195 87.68 -62.93 -53.03
N THR A 196 88.46 -62.33 -53.93
CA THR A 196 88.74 -62.87 -55.27
C THR A 196 89.55 -64.17 -55.17
N VAL A 197 88.85 -65.31 -55.03
CA VAL A 197 89.45 -66.66 -54.99
C VAL A 197 89.04 -67.47 -56.21
N ALA A 198 89.77 -67.28 -57.30
CA ALA A 198 90.02 -68.28 -58.34
C ALA A 198 91.15 -67.73 -59.25
N GLY A 199 92.19 -68.48 -59.60
CA GLY A 199 92.58 -69.80 -59.11
C GLY A 199 93.98 -70.12 -59.64
N SER A 200 94.82 -70.73 -58.80
CA SER A 200 96.11 -71.25 -59.21
C SER A 200 95.96 -72.43 -60.17
N SER A 201 96.76 -72.47 -61.23
CA SER A 201 97.12 -73.73 -61.89
C SER A 201 98.48 -73.60 -62.57
N ASP A 202 99.49 -74.22 -61.96
CA ASP A 202 100.83 -74.34 -62.53
C ASP A 202 100.90 -75.38 -63.66
N ARG A 203 101.62 -75.01 -64.73
CA ARG A 203 102.48 -75.82 -65.61
C ARG A 203 101.96 -77.10 -66.35
N CYS A 204 102.18 -77.02 -67.67
CA CYS A 204 102.66 -78.10 -68.59
C CYS A 204 101.67 -79.19 -69.07
N PRO A 205 101.98 -79.91 -70.19
CA PRO A 205 103.06 -79.75 -71.18
C PRO A 205 102.53 -79.60 -72.64
N VAL A 206 103.35 -79.99 -73.63
CA VAL A 206 103.06 -80.11 -75.08
C VAL A 206 103.22 -78.82 -75.90
N GLN A 207 104.46 -78.32 -75.88
CA GLN A 207 105.06 -77.60 -77.00
C GLN A 207 105.46 -78.60 -78.11
N ASP A 208 104.49 -79.18 -78.82
CA ASP A 208 104.64 -79.71 -80.19
C ASP A 208 103.24 -79.94 -80.81
N LYS A 209 103.10 -79.84 -82.15
CA LYS A 209 101.84 -79.88 -82.92
C LYS A 209 100.94 -78.63 -82.90
N MET A 210 101.49 -77.43 -82.67
CA MET A 210 100.80 -76.16 -82.93
C MET A 210 100.79 -75.75 -84.42
N SER A 211 100.58 -76.72 -85.32
CA SER A 211 100.62 -76.54 -86.78
C SER A 211 99.53 -77.34 -87.51
N THR A 212 98.28 -77.23 -87.04
CA THR A 212 97.11 -77.76 -87.78
C THR A 212 96.04 -76.67 -87.93
N PRO A 213 95.75 -76.15 -89.14
CA PRO A 213 94.92 -74.95 -89.31
C PRO A 213 93.46 -75.12 -88.87
N GLN A 214 92.97 -76.35 -88.71
CA GLN A 214 91.61 -76.65 -88.26
C GLN A 214 91.38 -76.30 -86.78
N LEU A 215 92.35 -76.53 -85.89
CA LEU A 215 92.23 -76.20 -84.46
C LEU A 215 92.27 -74.69 -84.23
N LEU A 216 93.16 -73.97 -84.92
CA LEU A 216 93.18 -72.50 -84.90
C LEU A 216 91.89 -71.90 -85.46
N LYS A 217 91.29 -72.51 -86.49
CA LYS A 217 89.98 -72.08 -87.02
C LYS A 217 88.85 -72.32 -86.02
N ARG A 218 88.86 -73.43 -85.28
CA ARG A 218 87.88 -73.69 -84.22
C ARG A 218 88.04 -72.72 -83.05
N LEU A 219 89.25 -72.57 -82.50
CA LEU A 219 89.53 -71.62 -81.41
C LEU A 219 89.15 -70.17 -81.79
N ARG A 220 89.45 -69.73 -83.02
CA ARG A 220 89.00 -68.42 -83.52
C ARG A 220 87.48 -68.30 -83.60
N LYS A 221 86.75 -69.38 -83.94
CA LYS A 221 85.28 -69.38 -83.96
C LYS A 221 84.68 -69.35 -82.56
N GLU A 222 85.20 -70.13 -81.62
CA GLU A 222 84.76 -70.09 -80.21
C GLU A 222 85.08 -68.73 -79.56
N LEU A 223 86.23 -68.12 -79.89
CA LEU A 223 86.64 -66.83 -79.35
C LEU A 223 85.88 -65.64 -79.97
N ALA A 224 85.43 -65.76 -81.23
CA ALA A 224 84.48 -64.84 -81.85
C ALA A 224 83.07 -65.00 -81.25
N HIS A 225 82.54 -66.22 -81.16
CA HIS A 225 81.24 -66.46 -80.52
C HIS A 225 81.22 -66.00 -79.05
N GLY A 226 82.31 -66.23 -78.31
CA GLY A 226 82.47 -65.71 -76.96
C GLY A 226 82.65 -64.20 -76.89
N ALA A 227 82.98 -63.52 -77.99
CA ALA A 227 82.89 -62.06 -78.10
C ALA A 227 81.44 -61.63 -78.35
N ASP A 228 80.75 -62.23 -79.32
CA ASP A 228 79.34 -61.98 -79.60
C ASP A 228 78.48 -62.11 -78.33
N VAL A 229 78.70 -63.16 -77.51
CA VAL A 229 78.00 -63.37 -76.23
C VAL A 229 78.39 -62.35 -75.15
N ARG A 230 79.62 -61.81 -75.15
CA ARG A 230 79.98 -60.70 -74.25
C ARG A 230 79.27 -59.43 -74.68
N ASP A 231 79.27 -59.12 -75.97
CA ASP A 231 78.61 -57.93 -76.52
C ASP A 231 77.08 -58.00 -76.26
N GLU A 232 76.46 -59.19 -76.36
CA GLU A 232 75.06 -59.43 -75.96
C GLU A 232 74.83 -59.20 -74.46
N LEU A 233 75.70 -59.68 -73.58
CA LEU A 233 75.60 -59.48 -72.12
C LEU A 233 75.90 -58.03 -71.69
N GLU A 234 76.84 -57.35 -72.34
CA GLU A 234 77.14 -55.93 -72.12
C GLU A 234 75.95 -55.07 -72.57
N LYS A 235 75.30 -55.43 -73.68
CA LYS A 235 74.05 -54.79 -74.12
C LYS A 235 72.90 -55.03 -73.14
N GLU A 236 72.65 -56.28 -72.73
CA GLU A 236 71.60 -56.59 -71.75
C GLU A 236 71.86 -55.88 -70.41
N LEU A 237 73.12 -55.77 -69.98
CA LEU A 237 73.49 -54.98 -68.80
C LEU A 237 73.21 -53.49 -68.99
N ALA A 238 73.53 -52.92 -70.16
CA ALA A 238 73.22 -51.52 -70.48
C ALA A 238 71.70 -51.27 -70.53
N ASP A 239 70.93 -52.17 -71.13
CA ASP A 239 69.46 -52.12 -71.18
C ASP A 239 68.86 -52.25 -69.76
N GLN A 240 69.41 -53.10 -68.89
CA GLN A 240 69.03 -53.19 -67.48
C GLN A 240 69.39 -51.93 -66.67
N ILE A 241 70.56 -51.32 -66.91
CA ILE A 241 70.96 -50.05 -66.29
C ILE A 241 69.99 -48.93 -66.71
N ASN A 242 69.62 -48.87 -67.99
CA ASN A 242 68.63 -47.91 -68.49
C ASN A 242 67.27 -48.10 -67.79
N VAL A 243 66.75 -49.33 -67.73
CA VAL A 243 65.50 -49.67 -67.03
C VAL A 243 65.55 -49.39 -65.52
N ILE A 244 66.71 -49.55 -64.87
CA ILE A 244 66.91 -49.16 -63.48
C ILE A 244 66.82 -47.63 -63.35
N SER A 245 67.50 -46.87 -64.21
CA SER A 245 67.50 -45.41 -64.17
C SER A 245 66.10 -44.81 -64.40
N GLU A 246 65.29 -45.40 -65.29
CA GLU A 246 63.89 -45.02 -65.49
C GLU A 246 63.05 -45.27 -64.24
N LYS A 247 63.23 -46.43 -63.59
CA LYS A 247 62.52 -46.79 -62.35
C LYS A 247 62.94 -45.88 -61.19
N GLU A 248 64.21 -45.53 -61.07
CA GLU A 248 64.72 -44.56 -60.09
C GLU A 248 64.11 -43.17 -60.33
N GLY A 249 64.03 -42.72 -61.58
CA GLY A 249 63.33 -41.48 -61.94
C GLY A 249 61.85 -41.48 -61.54
N LEU A 250 61.14 -42.58 -61.78
CA LEU A 250 59.74 -42.75 -61.34
C LEU A 250 59.60 -42.79 -59.80
N ILE A 251 60.54 -43.44 -59.10
CA ILE A 251 60.58 -43.45 -57.63
C ILE A 251 60.75 -42.04 -57.08
N VAL A 252 61.68 -41.24 -57.62
CA VAL A 252 61.89 -39.84 -57.20
C VAL A 252 60.65 -38.97 -57.47
N GLN A 253 59.98 -39.16 -58.61
CA GLN A 253 58.71 -38.45 -58.91
C GLN A 253 57.60 -38.84 -57.92
N LEU A 254 57.45 -40.12 -57.59
CA LEU A 254 56.46 -40.59 -56.61
C LEU A 254 56.79 -40.12 -55.19
N GLN A 255 58.05 -40.15 -54.78
CA GLN A 255 58.53 -39.59 -53.49
C GLN A 255 58.18 -38.10 -53.40
N HIS A 256 58.55 -37.29 -54.40
CA HIS A 256 58.21 -35.88 -54.42
C HIS A 256 56.69 -35.62 -54.39
N ARG A 257 55.88 -36.47 -55.04
CA ARG A 257 54.41 -36.39 -54.96
C ARG A 257 53.90 -36.69 -53.56
N VAL A 258 54.43 -37.72 -52.89
CA VAL A 258 54.10 -38.05 -51.49
C VAL A 258 54.51 -36.93 -50.54
N ASP A 259 55.72 -36.39 -50.66
CA ASP A 259 56.22 -35.28 -49.85
C ASP A 259 55.42 -33.97 -50.07
N ARG A 260 54.82 -33.80 -51.25
CA ARG A 260 53.89 -32.70 -51.52
C ARG A 260 52.55 -32.93 -50.81
N MET A 261 51.93 -34.10 -51.00
CA MET A 261 50.66 -34.45 -50.33
C MET A 261 50.80 -34.39 -48.79
N LEU A 262 51.93 -34.83 -48.23
CA LEU A 262 52.22 -34.76 -46.78
C LEU A 262 52.48 -33.32 -46.27
N ARG A 263 52.77 -32.36 -47.15
CA ARG A 263 52.82 -30.93 -46.79
C ARG A 263 51.43 -30.30 -46.89
N GLU A 264 50.72 -30.55 -47.98
CA GLU A 264 49.33 -30.12 -48.18
C GLU A 264 48.42 -30.60 -47.04
N GLN A 265 48.54 -31.88 -46.63
CA GLN A 265 47.82 -32.42 -45.48
C GLN A 265 48.16 -31.69 -44.16
N ARG A 266 49.43 -31.36 -43.92
CA ARG A 266 49.85 -30.66 -42.68
C ARG A 266 49.35 -29.21 -42.62
N GLU A 267 49.31 -28.51 -43.74
CA GLU A 267 48.69 -27.17 -43.78
C GLU A 267 47.16 -27.28 -43.61
N LEU A 268 46.48 -28.23 -44.26
CA LEU A 268 45.05 -28.48 -44.04
C LEU A 268 44.72 -28.83 -42.58
N GLU A 269 45.52 -29.67 -41.92
CA GLU A 269 45.36 -29.99 -40.50
C GLU A 269 45.58 -28.77 -39.59
N LYS A 270 46.47 -27.85 -39.99
CA LYS A 270 46.72 -26.59 -39.27
C LYS A 270 45.58 -25.60 -39.47
N ASP A 271 45.05 -25.47 -40.68
CA ASP A 271 43.89 -24.63 -41.00
C ASP A 271 42.62 -25.15 -40.30
N HIS A 272 42.39 -26.46 -40.28
CA HIS A 272 41.31 -27.08 -39.50
C HIS A 272 41.45 -26.81 -37.99
N LYS A 273 42.68 -26.89 -37.43
CA LYS A 273 42.93 -26.54 -36.02
C LYS A 273 42.66 -25.06 -35.74
N ALA A 274 43.04 -24.16 -36.64
CA ALA A 274 42.75 -22.73 -36.52
C ALA A 274 41.25 -22.46 -36.56
N ALA A 275 40.51 -23.05 -37.49
CA ALA A 275 39.06 -22.92 -37.60
C ALA A 275 38.33 -23.47 -36.37
N LEU A 276 38.79 -24.58 -35.78
CA LEU A 276 38.24 -25.12 -34.53
C LEU A 276 38.45 -24.19 -33.34
N LEU A 277 39.63 -23.56 -33.22
CA LEU A 277 39.91 -22.56 -32.18
C LEU A 277 39.05 -21.30 -32.36
N GLU A 278 38.86 -20.82 -33.59
CA GLU A 278 37.99 -19.67 -33.88
C GLU A 278 36.51 -19.98 -33.53
N LEU A 279 36.04 -21.20 -33.83
CA LEU A 279 34.71 -21.67 -33.42
C LEU A 279 34.58 -21.81 -31.90
N GLN A 280 35.64 -22.25 -31.21
CA GLN A 280 35.67 -22.29 -29.75
C GLN A 280 35.56 -20.88 -29.15
N GLU A 281 36.37 -19.92 -29.61
CA GLU A 281 36.32 -18.53 -29.14
C GLU A 281 34.93 -17.89 -29.40
N LYS A 282 34.35 -18.15 -30.58
CA LYS A 282 32.98 -17.72 -30.91
C LYS A 282 31.96 -18.33 -29.95
N ASN A 283 32.05 -19.62 -29.63
CA ASN A 283 31.19 -20.27 -28.65
C ASN A 283 31.37 -19.70 -27.23
N GLU A 284 32.60 -19.43 -26.79
CA GLU A 284 32.87 -18.79 -25.49
C GLU A 284 32.36 -17.34 -25.42
N SER A 285 32.39 -16.62 -26.55
CA SER A 285 31.81 -15.27 -26.69
C SER A 285 30.28 -15.31 -26.66
N LEU A 286 29.66 -16.25 -27.38
CA LEU A 286 28.22 -16.48 -27.34
C LEU A 286 27.75 -16.89 -25.94
N LEU A 287 28.46 -17.79 -25.27
CA LEU A 287 28.15 -18.23 -23.91
C LEU A 287 28.19 -17.06 -22.91
N ARG A 288 29.19 -16.16 -23.01
CA ARG A 288 29.23 -14.92 -22.21
C ARG A 288 28.04 -14.00 -22.50
N ARG A 289 27.65 -13.84 -23.77
CA ARG A 289 26.45 -13.06 -24.15
C ARG A 289 25.17 -13.68 -23.60
N VAL A 290 25.01 -15.00 -23.66
CA VAL A 290 23.85 -15.72 -23.11
C VAL A 290 23.76 -15.52 -21.61
N HIS A 291 24.87 -15.65 -20.87
CA HIS A 291 24.88 -15.39 -19.42
C HIS A 291 24.49 -13.94 -19.06
N GLU A 292 24.96 -12.95 -19.83
CA GLU A 292 24.58 -11.54 -19.60
C GLU A 292 23.10 -11.29 -19.93
N VAL A 293 22.56 -11.88 -21.00
CA VAL A 293 21.11 -11.81 -21.30
C VAL A 293 20.27 -12.49 -20.20
N VAL A 294 20.68 -13.67 -19.73
CA VAL A 294 20.00 -14.38 -18.61
C VAL A 294 20.01 -13.54 -17.34
N LYS A 295 21.12 -12.86 -17.05
CA LYS A 295 21.21 -11.91 -15.92
C LYS A 295 20.26 -10.72 -16.11
N GLN A 296 20.22 -10.10 -17.30
CA GLN A 296 19.29 -9.01 -17.60
C GLN A 296 17.83 -9.46 -17.47
N CYS A 297 17.48 -10.67 -17.92
CA CYS A 297 16.16 -11.27 -17.70
C CYS A 297 15.85 -11.50 -16.21
N HIS A 298 16.86 -11.88 -15.40
CA HIS A 298 16.69 -12.00 -13.95
C HIS A 298 16.45 -10.64 -13.30
N ASP A 299 17.28 -9.64 -13.62
CA ASP A 299 17.16 -8.27 -13.10
C ASP A 299 15.79 -7.68 -13.45
N LEU A 300 15.36 -7.78 -14.71
CA LEU A 300 14.01 -7.39 -15.17
C LEU A 300 12.89 -8.14 -14.45
N LYS A 301 13.06 -9.44 -14.16
CA LYS A 301 12.09 -10.22 -13.37
C LYS A 301 11.99 -9.70 -11.93
N THR A 302 13.11 -9.31 -11.31
CA THR A 302 13.08 -8.68 -9.98
C THR A 302 12.43 -7.29 -10.03
N GLU A 303 12.75 -6.47 -11.02
CA GLU A 303 12.15 -5.15 -11.22
C GLU A 303 10.63 -5.25 -11.45
N ASN A 304 10.17 -6.21 -12.26
CA ASN A 304 8.74 -6.46 -12.45
C ASN A 304 8.07 -6.83 -11.13
N SER A 305 8.66 -7.75 -10.35
CA SER A 305 8.11 -8.14 -9.04
C SER A 305 8.05 -6.99 -8.01
N LEU A 306 8.84 -5.92 -8.20
CA LEU A 306 8.77 -4.70 -7.40
C LEU A 306 7.68 -3.74 -7.94
N LYS A 307 7.52 -3.65 -9.26
CA LYS A 307 6.42 -2.91 -9.89
C LYS A 307 5.06 -3.53 -9.55
N ASP A 308 4.93 -4.85 -9.58
CA ASP A 308 3.72 -5.59 -9.20
C ASP A 308 3.32 -5.24 -7.76
N LYS A 309 4.26 -5.30 -6.80
CA LYS A 309 4.04 -4.86 -5.41
C LYS A 309 3.61 -3.40 -5.31
N LYS A 310 4.20 -2.50 -6.11
CA LYS A 310 3.80 -1.08 -6.12
C LYS A 310 2.41 -0.89 -6.72
N ILE A 311 1.99 -1.72 -7.66
CA ILE A 311 0.62 -1.77 -8.19
C ILE A 311 -0.34 -2.25 -7.10
N ASP A 312 0.00 -3.29 -6.34
CA ASP A 312 -0.79 -3.77 -5.20
C ASP A 312 -0.95 -2.67 -4.12
N GLU A 313 0.15 -2.01 -3.72
CA GLU A 313 0.13 -0.88 -2.79
C GLU A 313 -0.79 0.26 -3.29
N LEU A 314 -0.69 0.65 -4.57
CA LEU A 314 -1.55 1.67 -5.16
C LEU A 314 -3.01 1.21 -5.29
N ALA A 315 -3.27 -0.09 -5.46
CA ALA A 315 -4.61 -0.65 -5.47
C ALA A 315 -5.25 -0.61 -4.06
N GLU A 316 -4.48 -0.89 -3.01
CA GLU A 316 -4.91 -0.72 -1.61
C GLU A 316 -5.16 0.77 -1.29
N GLU A 317 -4.22 1.66 -1.60
CA GLU A 317 -4.38 3.11 -1.43
C GLU A 317 -5.67 3.60 -2.12
N ASN A 318 -5.90 3.25 -3.39
CA ASN A 318 -7.12 3.59 -4.13
C ASN A 318 -8.39 3.01 -3.49
N GLN A 319 -8.37 1.80 -2.92
CA GLN A 319 -9.49 1.25 -2.17
C GLN A 319 -9.78 2.06 -0.90
N THR A 320 -8.75 2.51 -0.18
CA THR A 320 -8.94 3.36 1.01
C THR A 320 -9.48 4.75 0.63
N PHE A 321 -8.98 5.37 -0.44
CA PHE A 321 -9.51 6.64 -0.95
C PHE A 321 -10.98 6.49 -1.40
N ALA A 322 -11.32 5.42 -2.13
CA ALA A 322 -12.70 5.14 -2.52
C ALA A 322 -13.62 4.93 -1.29
N ALA A 323 -13.12 4.31 -0.22
CA ALA A 323 -13.85 4.19 1.04
C ALA A 323 -14.03 5.54 1.76
N GLN A 324 -13.00 6.39 1.78
CA GLN A 324 -13.08 7.75 2.32
C GLN A 324 -14.09 8.60 1.55
N VAL A 325 -14.07 8.57 0.21
CA VAL A 325 -15.03 9.27 -0.66
C VAL A 325 -16.46 8.78 -0.42
N ARG A 326 -16.69 7.46 -0.29
CA ARG A 326 -18.01 6.95 0.09
C ARG A 326 -18.47 7.45 1.48
N ASN A 327 -17.55 7.57 2.44
CA ASN A 327 -17.85 8.09 3.77
C ASN A 327 -18.15 9.61 3.74
N THR A 328 -17.41 10.42 2.98
CA THR A 328 -17.70 11.86 2.85
C THR A 328 -19.05 12.10 2.16
N PHE A 329 -19.39 11.36 1.10
CA PHE A 329 -20.74 11.39 0.52
C PHE A 329 -21.83 10.97 1.53
N ALA A 330 -21.59 9.93 2.33
CA ALA A 330 -22.51 9.53 3.39
C ALA A 330 -22.61 10.54 4.55
N GLN A 331 -21.63 11.43 4.74
CA GLN A 331 -21.70 12.55 5.68
C GLN A 331 -22.45 13.73 5.06
N LEU A 332 -22.20 14.03 3.79
CA LEU A 332 -22.91 15.07 3.03
C LEU A 332 -24.42 14.78 2.98
N ALA A 333 -24.83 13.57 2.60
CA ALA A 333 -26.24 13.17 2.57
C ALA A 333 -26.95 13.32 3.92
N ARG A 334 -26.24 13.05 5.04
CA ARG A 334 -26.76 13.29 6.40
C ARG A 334 -26.87 14.79 6.72
N ALA A 335 -25.92 15.61 6.28
CA ALA A 335 -25.99 17.05 6.45
C ALA A 335 -27.13 17.67 5.62
N GLU A 336 -27.34 17.20 4.39
CA GLU A 336 -28.47 17.58 3.53
C GLU A 336 -29.81 17.20 4.18
N GLU A 337 -29.94 15.99 4.72
CA GLU A 337 -31.13 15.56 5.45
C GLU A 337 -31.42 16.48 6.65
N GLU A 338 -30.42 16.79 7.48
CA GLU A 338 -30.58 17.71 8.62
C GLU A 338 -30.90 19.15 8.19
N VAL A 339 -30.34 19.64 7.07
CA VAL A 339 -30.73 20.93 6.49
C VAL A 339 -32.20 20.94 6.08
N THR A 340 -32.69 19.90 5.39
CA THR A 340 -34.12 19.84 5.03
C THR A 340 -35.04 19.82 6.24
N LYS A 341 -34.69 19.09 7.31
CA LYS A 341 -35.43 19.11 8.59
C LYS A 341 -35.45 20.49 9.23
N LEU A 342 -34.32 21.19 9.26
CA LEU A 342 -34.22 22.54 9.82
C LEU A 342 -35.01 23.56 8.99
N THR A 343 -35.01 23.45 7.65
CA THR A 343 -35.83 24.29 6.77
C THR A 343 -37.32 24.06 7.02
N LEU A 344 -37.79 22.81 7.08
CA LEU A 344 -39.19 22.49 7.37
C LEU A 344 -39.62 22.99 8.77
N ALA A 345 -38.76 22.83 9.77
CA ALA A 345 -39.01 23.37 11.11
C ALA A 345 -39.09 24.91 11.12
N HIS A 346 -38.19 25.58 10.39
CA HIS A 346 -38.21 27.03 10.23
C HIS A 346 -39.48 27.51 9.52
N GLU A 347 -39.89 26.85 8.44
CA GLU A 347 -41.14 27.15 7.73
C GLU A 347 -42.37 26.98 8.63
N SER A 348 -42.44 25.92 9.46
CA SER A 348 -43.50 25.71 10.45
C SER A 348 -43.54 26.84 11.48
N SER A 349 -42.41 27.13 12.15
CA SER A 349 -42.35 28.21 13.14
C SER A 349 -42.65 29.58 12.55
N LEU A 350 -42.28 29.83 11.28
CA LEU A 350 -42.57 31.08 10.60
C LEU A 350 -44.05 31.17 10.19
N ALA A 351 -44.70 30.06 9.82
CA ALA A 351 -46.14 30.00 9.62
C ALA A 351 -46.93 30.24 10.94
N GLU A 352 -46.51 29.62 12.05
CA GLU A 352 -47.06 29.86 13.39
C GLU A 352 -46.91 31.33 13.81
N TRP A 353 -45.74 31.93 13.60
CA TRP A 353 -45.50 33.35 13.87
C TRP A 353 -46.37 34.28 13.02
N ARG A 354 -46.57 33.99 11.73
CA ARG A 354 -47.50 34.77 10.88
C ARG A 354 -48.92 34.68 11.42
N SER A 355 -49.42 33.48 11.70
CA SER A 355 -50.77 33.29 12.24
C SER A 355 -50.96 34.00 13.59
N ARG A 356 -49.97 33.94 14.49
CA ARG A 356 -50.03 34.67 15.76
C ARG A 356 -49.99 36.18 15.58
N LYS A 357 -49.22 36.68 14.59
CA LYS A 357 -49.20 38.10 14.23
C LYS A 357 -50.56 38.55 13.70
N GLU A 358 -51.13 37.83 12.74
CA GLU A 358 -52.45 38.12 12.14
C GLU A 358 -53.56 38.14 13.21
N PHE A 359 -53.51 37.19 14.15
CA PHE A 359 -54.42 37.15 15.31
C PHE A 359 -54.27 38.38 16.22
N LEU A 360 -53.04 38.79 16.56
CA LEU A 360 -52.80 39.97 17.39
C LEU A 360 -53.16 41.29 16.66
N GLU A 361 -52.97 41.36 15.34
CA GLU A 361 -53.44 42.49 14.52
C GLU A 361 -54.98 42.55 14.51
N HIS A 362 -55.68 41.40 14.49
CA HIS A 362 -57.14 41.35 14.65
C HIS A 362 -57.58 41.82 16.04
N GLU A 363 -57.04 41.28 17.13
CA GLU A 363 -57.37 41.70 18.51
C GLU A 363 -57.11 43.19 18.72
N LEU A 364 -56.02 43.73 18.16
CA LEU A 364 -55.70 45.16 18.23
C LEU A 364 -56.74 46.02 17.50
N ASN A 365 -57.13 45.62 16.27
CA ASN A 365 -58.15 46.34 15.51
C ASN A 365 -59.51 46.30 16.23
N GLU A 366 -59.90 45.16 16.78
CA GLU A 366 -61.13 45.01 17.57
C GLU A 366 -61.10 45.93 18.82
N ALA A 367 -60.01 45.93 19.58
CA ALA A 367 -59.83 46.82 20.72
C ALA A 367 -59.84 48.31 20.34
N VAL A 368 -59.31 48.67 19.16
CA VAL A 368 -59.37 50.04 18.62
C VAL A 368 -60.81 50.44 18.30
N THR A 369 -61.61 49.59 17.65
CA THR A 369 -63.04 49.88 17.39
C THR A 369 -63.86 49.99 18.67
N HIS A 370 -63.58 49.16 19.69
CA HIS A 370 -64.24 49.25 20.99
C HIS A 370 -63.86 50.54 21.73
N ARG A 371 -62.59 50.95 21.68
CA ARG A 371 -62.11 52.24 22.21
C ARG A 371 -62.79 53.42 21.53
N GLU A 372 -63.05 53.35 20.22
CA GLU A 372 -63.76 54.39 19.47
C GLU A 372 -65.22 54.50 19.89
N CYS A 373 -65.94 53.38 20.00
CA CYS A 373 -67.30 53.33 20.54
C CYS A 373 -67.40 53.88 21.98
N LEU A 374 -66.44 53.54 22.86
CA LEU A 374 -66.38 54.13 24.20
C LEU A 374 -66.06 55.63 24.16
N SER A 375 -65.23 56.10 23.22
CA SER A 375 -64.93 57.52 23.05
C SER A 375 -66.17 58.30 22.62
N GLU A 376 -66.98 57.76 21.72
CA GLU A 376 -68.29 58.32 21.36
C GLU A 376 -69.22 58.36 22.57
N GLN A 377 -69.28 57.28 23.36
CA GLN A 377 -70.08 57.24 24.59
C GLN A 377 -69.63 58.30 25.61
N VAL A 378 -68.32 58.48 25.82
CA VAL A 378 -67.77 59.54 26.69
C VAL A 378 -68.13 60.92 26.16
N GLN A 379 -68.06 61.17 24.86
CA GLN A 379 -68.43 62.45 24.27
C GLN A 379 -69.93 62.75 24.44
N ILE A 380 -70.80 61.75 24.29
CA ILE A 380 -72.24 61.84 24.59
C ILE A 380 -72.46 62.14 26.08
N LEU A 381 -71.73 61.49 26.98
CA LEU A 381 -71.84 61.73 28.43
C LEU A 381 -71.34 63.12 28.82
N GLN A 382 -70.23 63.61 28.23
CA GLN A 382 -69.75 64.99 28.42
C GLN A 382 -70.79 66.02 27.96
N GLY A 383 -71.43 65.80 26.80
CA GLY A 383 -72.54 66.65 26.34
C GLY A 383 -73.71 66.67 27.33
N LYS A 384 -74.08 65.52 27.91
CA LYS A 384 -75.11 65.44 28.97
C LYS A 384 -74.67 66.14 30.26
N VAL A 385 -73.42 65.97 30.68
CA VAL A 385 -72.88 66.62 31.88
C VAL A 385 -72.89 68.13 31.70
N SER A 386 -72.48 68.68 30.55
CA SER A 386 -72.56 70.12 30.27
C SER A 386 -73.99 70.67 30.40
N VAL A 387 -75.01 69.93 29.92
CA VAL A 387 -76.41 70.33 30.09
C VAL A 387 -76.86 70.26 31.55
N LEU A 388 -76.44 69.22 32.29
CA LEU A 388 -76.72 69.09 33.72
C LEU A 388 -75.97 70.13 34.58
N GLU A 389 -74.79 70.58 34.15
CA GLU A 389 -74.04 71.67 34.78
C GLU A 389 -74.74 73.02 34.53
N ASP A 390 -75.26 73.26 33.32
CA ASP A 390 -76.12 74.41 33.03
C ASP A 390 -77.44 74.40 33.81
N GLU A 391 -77.95 73.22 34.21
CA GLU A 391 -79.09 73.07 35.12
C GLU A 391 -78.68 73.24 36.59
N LEU A 392 -77.52 72.70 36.98
CA LEU A 392 -76.97 72.84 38.33
C LEU A 392 -76.58 74.28 38.65
N LEU A 393 -76.04 75.04 37.70
CA LEU A 393 -75.77 76.48 37.87
C LEU A 393 -77.05 77.29 38.08
N LYS A 394 -78.20 76.84 37.56
CA LYS A 394 -79.51 77.43 37.88
C LYS A 394 -79.97 77.05 39.30
N ALA A 395 -79.63 75.86 39.78
CA ALA A 395 -79.95 75.39 41.13
C ALA A 395 -78.99 75.91 42.24
N GLN A 396 -77.70 76.09 41.95
CA GLN A 396 -76.66 76.58 42.88
C GLN A 396 -76.78 78.07 43.22
N SER A 397 -77.76 78.77 42.64
CA SER A 397 -78.21 80.07 43.15
C SER A 397 -78.92 79.97 44.52
N GLN A 398 -79.10 78.77 45.08
CA GLN A 398 -79.75 78.56 46.37
C GLN A 398 -78.90 77.73 47.36
N GLU A 399 -78.44 78.44 48.39
CA GLU A 399 -77.85 78.02 49.67
C GLU A 399 -76.56 77.17 49.72
N ARG A 400 -75.69 77.60 50.65
CA ARG A 400 -74.35 77.08 50.93
C ARG A 400 -74.38 76.43 52.32
N GLY A 401 -74.28 75.10 52.38
CA GLY A 401 -74.33 74.34 53.63
C GLY A 401 -73.09 73.48 53.83
N GLU A 402 -72.38 73.70 54.93
CA GLU A 402 -71.16 72.96 55.29
C GLU A 402 -71.50 71.52 55.72
N VAL A 403 -70.72 70.55 55.25
CA VAL A 403 -70.83 69.15 55.67
C VAL A 403 -69.46 68.68 56.15
N LEU A 404 -69.41 68.08 57.34
CA LEU A 404 -68.19 67.55 57.97
C LEU A 404 -67.82 66.14 57.45
N GLY A 405 -68.74 65.50 56.73
CA GLY A 405 -68.59 64.17 56.10
C GLY A 405 -67.45 64.03 55.07
N PRO A 406 -67.19 65.00 54.16
CA PRO A 406 -66.09 64.94 53.20
C PRO A 406 -64.72 64.82 53.87
N ILE A 407 -64.55 65.31 55.11
CA ILE A 407 -63.29 65.18 55.86
C ILE A 407 -63.11 63.75 56.39
N MET A 408 -64.20 63.10 56.84
CA MET A 408 -64.17 61.69 57.23
C MET A 408 -63.97 60.76 56.03
N GLU A 409 -64.63 61.06 54.91
CA GLU A 409 -64.38 60.36 53.64
C GLU A 409 -62.97 60.60 53.11
N ALA A 410 -62.41 61.80 53.27
CA ALA A 410 -61.03 62.09 52.91
C ALA A 410 -60.05 61.28 53.75
N LEU A 411 -60.31 61.08 55.05
CA LEU A 411 -59.50 60.21 55.90
C LEU A 411 -59.55 58.74 55.46
N ASN A 412 -60.75 58.18 55.20
CA ASN A 412 -60.86 56.82 54.65
C ASN A 412 -60.22 56.69 53.25
N LYS A 413 -60.33 57.74 52.41
CA LYS A 413 -59.66 57.79 51.10
C LYS A 413 -58.14 57.82 51.28
N ILE A 414 -57.60 58.61 52.23
CA ILE A 414 -56.17 58.64 52.58
C ILE A 414 -55.68 57.26 53.05
N GLU A 415 -56.42 56.55 53.89
CA GLU A 415 -56.06 55.20 54.35
C GLU A 415 -56.10 54.17 53.19
N SER A 416 -57.08 54.29 52.28
CA SER A 416 -57.12 53.48 51.06
C SER A 416 -55.98 53.80 50.09
N PHE A 417 -55.57 55.08 49.99
CA PHE A 417 -54.42 55.50 49.19
C PHE A 417 -53.11 55.06 49.84
N GLN A 418 -52.97 55.08 51.17
CA GLN A 418 -51.80 54.52 51.86
C GLN A 418 -51.66 53.02 51.60
N SER A 419 -52.76 52.27 51.67
CA SER A 419 -52.79 50.84 51.33
C SER A 419 -52.40 50.61 49.87
N ARG A 420 -52.91 51.42 48.94
CA ARG A 420 -52.57 51.34 47.51
C ARG A 420 -51.13 51.77 47.22
N ILE A 421 -50.56 52.71 47.97
CA ILE A 421 -49.14 53.12 47.86
C ILE A 421 -48.23 51.97 48.29
N LEU A 422 -48.56 51.23 49.36
CA LEU A 422 -47.81 50.04 49.76
C LEU A 422 -47.86 48.94 48.69
N GLU A 423 -49.04 48.64 48.16
CA GLU A 423 -49.21 47.65 47.07
C GLU A 423 -48.44 48.05 45.80
N LEU A 424 -48.51 49.32 45.40
CA LEU A 424 -47.74 49.83 44.26
C LEU A 424 -46.24 49.82 44.53
N SER A 425 -45.80 50.09 45.77
CA SER A 425 -44.38 50.01 46.16
C SER A 425 -43.86 48.57 46.11
N GLU A 426 -44.68 47.58 46.45
CA GLU A 426 -44.35 46.15 46.28
C GLU A 426 -44.27 45.77 44.80
N GLN A 427 -45.23 46.20 43.97
CA GLN A 427 -45.19 45.97 42.52
C GLN A 427 -43.98 46.64 41.85
N ILE A 428 -43.59 47.84 42.28
CA ILE A 428 -42.36 48.51 41.82
C ILE A 428 -41.13 47.67 42.22
N SER A 429 -41.04 47.18 43.46
CA SER A 429 -39.92 46.32 43.88
C SER A 429 -39.85 45.01 43.07
N LEU A 430 -40.98 44.42 42.70
CA LEU A 430 -41.02 43.23 41.84
C LEU A 430 -40.57 43.55 40.41
N LYS A 431 -40.97 44.71 39.87
CA LYS A 431 -40.56 45.16 38.53
C LYS A 431 -39.08 45.57 38.48
N ASP A 432 -38.54 46.16 39.56
CA ASP A 432 -37.11 46.46 39.68
C ASP A 432 -36.25 45.18 39.79
N GLU A 433 -36.78 44.10 40.37
CA GLU A 433 -36.16 42.77 40.35
C GLU A 433 -36.15 42.17 38.93
N GLU A 434 -37.28 42.24 38.24
CA GLU A 434 -37.43 41.78 36.84
C GLU A 434 -36.49 42.54 35.89
N ILE A 435 -36.41 43.87 36.01
CA ILE A 435 -35.47 44.71 35.24
C ILE A 435 -34.01 44.33 35.53
N ARG A 436 -33.68 43.95 36.78
CA ARG A 436 -32.32 43.54 37.14
C ARG A 436 -31.97 42.18 36.53
N ASN A 437 -32.92 41.24 36.52
CA ASN A 437 -32.74 39.93 35.88
C ASN A 437 -32.58 40.08 34.36
N LEU A 438 -33.43 40.89 33.70
CA LEU A 438 -33.31 41.17 32.27
C LEU A 438 -32.00 41.89 31.90
N ARG A 439 -31.45 42.75 32.78
CA ARG A 439 -30.10 43.32 32.60
C ARG A 439 -29.02 42.25 32.68
N ASN A 440 -29.08 41.36 33.67
CA ASN A 440 -28.11 40.27 33.81
C ASN A 440 -28.14 39.33 32.59
N GLU A 441 -29.32 39.02 32.05
CA GLU A 441 -29.47 38.25 30.81
C GLU A 441 -28.93 39.02 29.59
N TYR A 442 -29.23 40.31 29.46
CA TYR A 442 -28.69 41.17 28.39
C TYR A 442 -27.16 41.23 28.42
N ASP A 443 -26.56 41.45 29.58
CA ASP A 443 -25.10 41.49 29.76
C ASP A 443 -24.46 40.12 29.45
N SER A 444 -25.14 39.01 29.78
CA SER A 444 -24.71 37.66 29.41
C SER A 444 -24.74 37.45 27.89
N VAL A 445 -25.81 37.88 27.21
CA VAL A 445 -25.95 37.76 25.75
C VAL A 445 -24.96 38.68 25.01
N ASP A 446 -24.69 39.88 25.51
CA ASP A 446 -23.63 40.74 24.94
C ASP A 446 -22.23 40.12 25.09
N HIS A 447 -21.97 39.40 26.20
CA HIS A 447 -20.73 38.67 26.38
C HIS A 447 -20.60 37.48 25.41
N GLU A 448 -21.66 36.67 25.22
CA GLU A 448 -21.67 35.61 24.22
C GLU A 448 -21.51 36.16 22.79
N LEU A 449 -22.20 37.27 22.47
CA LEU A 449 -22.09 37.93 21.16
C LEU A 449 -20.67 38.44 20.89
N LYS A 450 -19.96 38.94 21.91
CA LYS A 450 -18.54 39.31 21.81
C LYS A 450 -17.66 38.09 21.55
N LEU A 451 -17.88 36.99 22.27
CA LEU A 451 -17.10 35.75 22.09
C LEU A 451 -17.29 35.16 20.67
N VAL A 452 -18.53 35.11 20.18
CA VAL A 452 -18.88 34.66 18.83
C VAL A 452 -18.30 35.58 17.75
N LYS A 453 -18.21 36.90 17.99
CA LYS A 453 -17.53 37.83 17.07
C LYS A 453 -16.03 37.57 17.00
N GLU A 454 -15.36 37.34 18.13
CA GLU A 454 -13.93 37.02 18.18
C GLU A 454 -13.64 35.70 17.43
N GLN A 455 -14.43 34.65 17.69
CA GLN A 455 -14.33 33.36 17.00
C GLN A 455 -14.54 33.49 15.48
N ASN A 456 -15.52 34.28 15.02
CA ASN A 456 -15.71 34.54 13.59
C ASN A 456 -14.52 35.29 12.97
N ILE A 457 -13.91 36.23 13.69
CA ILE A 457 -12.72 36.94 13.22
C ILE A 457 -11.53 35.97 13.08
N GLU A 458 -11.39 34.97 13.95
CA GLU A 458 -10.37 33.92 13.79
C GLU A 458 -10.64 32.98 12.62
N LEU A 459 -11.88 32.53 12.44
CA LEU A 459 -12.31 31.73 11.27
C LEU A 459 -12.02 32.45 9.94
N ILE A 460 -12.36 33.75 9.84
CA ILE A 460 -12.06 34.57 8.66
C ILE A 460 -10.54 34.66 8.41
N LYS A 461 -9.72 34.77 9.46
CA LYS A 461 -8.25 34.76 9.35
C LYS A 461 -7.70 33.40 8.90
N SER A 462 -8.31 32.28 9.28
CA SER A 462 -7.91 30.93 8.80
C SER A 462 -8.27 30.76 7.33
N ASN A 463 -9.54 30.96 6.99
CA ASN A 463 -10.07 30.83 5.63
C ASN A 463 -9.31 31.72 4.64
N ARG A 464 -8.88 32.93 5.06
CA ARG A 464 -8.03 33.79 4.23
C ARG A 464 -6.65 33.19 3.95
N LYS A 465 -6.00 32.55 4.92
CA LYS A 465 -4.70 31.90 4.70
C LYS A 465 -4.84 30.70 3.76
N GLU A 466 -5.85 29.87 3.98
CA GLU A 466 -6.18 28.75 3.10
C GLU A 466 -6.45 29.24 1.67
N HIS A 467 -7.18 30.35 1.52
CA HIS A 467 -7.37 30.97 0.21
C HIS A 467 -6.05 31.46 -0.42
N GLU A 468 -5.20 32.17 0.33
CA GLU A 468 -3.87 32.61 -0.11
C GLU A 468 -2.94 31.42 -0.46
N GLU A 469 -3.15 30.23 0.09
CA GLU A 469 -2.46 28.99 -0.27
C GLU A 469 -3.05 28.35 -1.55
N THR A 470 -4.39 28.28 -1.67
CA THR A 470 -5.04 27.77 -2.91
C THR A 470 -4.69 28.59 -4.14
N VAL A 471 -4.57 29.92 -4.01
CA VAL A 471 -4.17 30.80 -5.12
C VAL A 471 -2.72 30.55 -5.55
N LYS A 472 -1.80 30.26 -4.61
CA LYS A 472 -0.42 29.88 -4.95
C LYS A 472 -0.37 28.55 -5.69
N LEU A 473 -1.11 27.54 -5.21
CA LEU A 473 -1.19 26.23 -5.86
C LEU A 473 -1.82 26.31 -7.26
N GLN A 474 -2.83 27.16 -7.47
CA GLN A 474 -3.37 27.45 -8.80
C GLN A 474 -2.31 28.11 -9.71
N GLN A 475 -1.53 29.06 -9.19
CA GLN A 475 -0.49 29.73 -9.95
C GLN A 475 0.65 28.78 -10.36
N GLU A 476 1.06 27.88 -9.46
CA GLU A 476 2.02 26.80 -9.74
C GLU A 476 1.48 25.80 -10.78
N LEU A 477 0.20 25.43 -10.68
CA LEU A 477 -0.47 24.55 -11.64
C LEU A 477 -0.53 25.18 -13.05
N HIS A 478 -0.84 26.48 -13.14
CA HIS A 478 -0.81 27.20 -14.41
C HIS A 478 0.59 27.29 -15.02
N SER A 479 1.64 27.52 -14.21
CA SER A 479 3.01 27.53 -14.74
C SER A 479 3.47 26.14 -15.20
N ALA A 480 3.10 25.08 -14.48
CA ALA A 480 3.34 23.70 -14.91
C ALA A 480 2.59 23.36 -16.21
N SER A 481 1.34 23.81 -16.35
CA SER A 481 0.55 23.63 -17.58
C SER A 481 1.14 24.36 -18.79
N SER A 482 1.73 25.56 -18.60
CA SER A 482 2.43 26.28 -19.67
C SER A 482 3.67 25.51 -20.14
N ALA A 483 4.51 25.07 -19.20
CA ALA A 483 5.71 24.29 -19.50
C ALA A 483 5.38 22.95 -20.19
N ALA A 484 4.27 22.29 -19.81
CA ALA A 484 3.80 21.08 -20.47
C ALA A 484 3.37 21.35 -21.93
N SER A 485 2.71 22.48 -22.20
CA SER A 485 2.34 22.90 -23.56
C SER A 485 3.58 23.18 -24.42
N GLU A 486 4.58 23.87 -23.89
CA GLU A 486 5.87 24.13 -24.57
C GLU A 486 6.57 22.81 -24.94
N LYS A 487 6.59 21.82 -24.03
CA LYS A 487 7.14 20.49 -24.33
C LYS A 487 6.33 19.68 -25.33
N GLN A 488 5.01 19.90 -25.41
CA GLN A 488 4.20 19.30 -26.46
C GLN A 488 4.47 19.92 -27.84
N GLU A 489 4.75 21.22 -27.90
CA GLU A 489 5.16 21.90 -29.14
C GLU A 489 6.55 21.48 -29.61
N GLU A 490 7.54 21.40 -28.69
CA GLU A 490 8.88 20.82 -28.99
C GLU A 490 8.78 19.40 -29.56
N MET A 491 7.93 18.55 -28.98
CA MET A 491 7.70 17.18 -29.44
C MET A 491 7.07 17.12 -30.84
N LEU A 492 6.17 18.05 -31.20
CA LEU A 492 5.62 18.14 -32.54
C LEU A 492 6.68 18.54 -33.57
N VAL A 493 7.55 19.50 -33.24
CA VAL A 493 8.68 19.91 -34.10
C VAL A 493 9.64 18.75 -34.34
N LEU A 494 10.04 18.03 -33.29
CA LEU A 494 10.89 16.85 -33.41
C LEU A 494 10.23 15.73 -34.22
N SER A 495 8.89 15.55 -34.11
CA SER A 495 8.17 14.58 -34.94
C SER A 495 8.20 14.94 -36.43
N ALA A 496 8.09 16.23 -36.76
CA ALA A 496 8.17 16.72 -38.13
C ALA A 496 9.59 16.52 -38.71
N GLU A 497 10.63 16.77 -37.91
CA GLU A 497 12.01 16.52 -38.28
C GLU A 497 12.28 15.03 -38.55
N VAL A 498 11.78 14.14 -37.68
CA VAL A 498 11.84 12.68 -37.90
C VAL A 498 11.12 12.27 -39.20
N THR A 499 9.97 12.87 -39.54
CA THR A 499 9.31 12.59 -40.83
C THR A 499 10.11 13.10 -42.03
N SER A 500 10.76 14.27 -41.94
CA SER A 500 11.64 14.81 -42.98
C SER A 500 12.86 13.91 -43.23
N LEU A 501 13.52 13.46 -42.16
CA LEU A 501 14.64 12.53 -42.26
C LEU A 501 14.21 11.18 -42.87
N LYS A 502 13.01 10.70 -42.53
CA LYS A 502 12.43 9.49 -43.11
C LYS A 502 12.17 9.62 -44.62
N GLU A 503 11.64 10.76 -45.07
CA GLU A 503 11.51 11.05 -46.51
C GLU A 503 12.87 11.09 -47.22
N GLN A 504 13.90 11.69 -46.62
CA GLN A 504 15.24 11.72 -47.21
C GLN A 504 15.80 10.30 -47.39
N ILE A 505 15.64 9.42 -46.40
CA ILE A 505 16.04 8.00 -46.49
C ILE A 505 15.32 7.29 -47.65
N CYS A 506 14.00 7.51 -47.83
CA CYS A 506 13.26 6.97 -48.96
C CYS A 506 13.86 7.42 -50.31
N ARG A 507 14.10 8.72 -50.50
CA ARG A 507 14.68 9.26 -51.74
C ARG A 507 16.09 8.69 -52.03
N TYR A 508 16.92 8.48 -51.01
CA TYR A 508 18.22 7.80 -51.18
C TYR A 508 18.06 6.33 -51.60
N SER A 509 17.08 5.61 -51.02
CA SER A 509 16.83 4.21 -51.40
C SER A 509 16.31 4.07 -52.84
N GLU A 510 15.45 4.99 -53.30
CA GLU A 510 14.96 5.05 -54.67
C GLU A 510 16.10 5.32 -55.67
N HIS A 511 17.00 6.26 -55.33
CA HIS A 511 18.17 6.58 -56.14
C HIS A 511 19.14 5.39 -56.27
N GLU A 512 19.38 4.64 -55.20
CA GLU A 512 20.27 3.47 -55.25
C GLU A 512 19.67 2.33 -56.10
N VAL A 513 18.35 2.13 -56.06
CA VAL A 513 17.65 1.19 -56.95
C VAL A 513 17.74 1.63 -58.41
N GLN A 514 17.58 2.92 -58.71
CA GLN A 514 17.78 3.45 -60.07
C GLN A 514 19.22 3.22 -60.57
N LYS A 515 20.23 3.44 -59.71
CA LYS A 515 21.64 3.19 -60.02
C LYS A 515 21.90 1.71 -60.35
N GLN A 516 21.31 0.79 -59.60
CA GLN A 516 21.40 -0.66 -59.87
C GLN A 516 20.75 -1.06 -61.21
N GLN A 517 19.60 -0.46 -61.55
CA GLN A 517 18.98 -0.65 -62.86
C GLN A 517 19.87 -0.12 -63.99
N HIS A 518 20.47 1.06 -63.81
CA HIS A 518 21.33 1.69 -64.82
C HIS A 518 22.64 0.93 -65.05
N MET A 519 23.20 0.31 -63.99
CA MET A 519 24.33 -0.63 -64.07
C MET A 519 23.98 -1.85 -64.93
N SER A 520 22.83 -2.49 -64.66
CA SER A 520 22.39 -3.68 -65.41
C SER A 520 22.16 -3.40 -66.91
N VAL A 521 21.73 -2.19 -67.28
CA VAL A 521 21.61 -1.78 -68.69
C VAL A 521 23.00 -1.61 -69.34
N LEU A 522 23.96 -1.00 -68.64
CA LEU A 522 25.30 -0.75 -69.17
C LEU A 522 26.11 -2.04 -69.40
N GLU A 523 25.88 -3.08 -68.60
CA GLU A 523 26.49 -4.41 -68.81
C GLU A 523 26.09 -5.07 -70.16
N THR A 524 25.04 -4.59 -70.82
CA THR A 524 24.55 -5.14 -72.11
C THR A 524 25.10 -4.46 -73.37
N GLN A 525 25.86 -3.35 -73.26
CA GLN A 525 26.38 -2.61 -74.42
C GLN A 525 27.91 -2.45 -74.39
N HIS A 526 28.62 -3.43 -74.95
CA HIS A 526 30.08 -3.43 -75.00
C HIS A 526 30.62 -2.73 -76.27
N ASN A 527 31.22 -1.55 -76.13
CA ASN A 527 31.92 -0.84 -77.22
C ASN A 527 33.24 -0.22 -76.70
N PRO A 528 34.43 -0.65 -77.16
CA PRO A 528 35.67 -0.47 -76.40
C PRO A 528 36.29 0.93 -76.40
N THR A 529 35.88 1.85 -77.29
CA THR A 529 36.48 3.19 -77.35
C THR A 529 35.86 4.18 -76.35
N SER A 530 34.62 3.94 -75.89
CA SER A 530 33.98 4.76 -74.86
C SER A 530 34.48 4.42 -73.45
N LEU A 531 34.89 3.17 -73.20
CA LEU A 531 35.30 2.67 -71.89
C LEU A 531 36.41 3.49 -71.23
N LEU A 532 37.38 3.99 -71.99
CA LEU A 532 38.55 4.71 -71.45
C LEU A 532 38.21 6.12 -70.96
N ASN A 533 37.31 6.83 -71.68
CA ASN A 533 36.76 8.11 -71.22
C ASN A 533 35.75 7.90 -70.09
N LEU A 534 34.87 6.90 -70.20
CA LEU A 534 33.90 6.57 -69.16
C LEU A 534 34.60 6.19 -67.84
N GLN A 535 35.72 5.48 -67.88
CA GLN A 535 36.54 5.14 -66.71
C GLN A 535 37.21 6.37 -66.09
N ALA A 536 37.67 7.34 -66.89
CA ALA A 536 38.23 8.59 -66.39
C ALA A 536 37.15 9.45 -65.71
N ASP A 537 35.94 9.51 -66.28
CA ASP A 537 34.82 10.25 -65.69
C ASP A 537 34.18 9.50 -64.51
N LEU A 538 34.19 8.16 -64.49
CA LEU A 538 33.84 7.36 -63.31
C LEU A 538 34.81 7.67 -62.16
N LEU A 539 36.12 7.66 -62.41
CA LEU A 539 37.13 7.95 -61.38
C LEU A 539 37.01 9.40 -60.85
N ARG A 540 36.66 10.36 -61.70
CA ARG A 540 36.36 11.74 -61.27
C ARG A 540 35.08 11.82 -60.42
N HIS A 541 34.03 11.10 -60.83
CA HIS A 541 32.78 11.03 -60.09
C HIS A 541 32.96 10.32 -58.74
N GLU A 542 33.72 9.22 -58.70
CA GLU A 542 34.09 8.48 -57.49
C GLU A 542 34.89 9.37 -56.52
N LEU A 543 35.88 10.10 -57.01
CA LEU A 543 36.67 11.03 -56.20
C LEU A 543 35.82 12.21 -55.67
N CYS A 544 34.94 12.76 -56.51
CA CYS A 544 34.00 13.81 -56.08
C CYS A 544 33.00 13.30 -55.04
N HIS A 545 32.46 12.10 -55.25
CA HIS A 545 31.57 11.42 -54.31
C HIS A 545 32.28 11.12 -52.98
N GLN A 546 33.54 10.69 -53.02
CA GLN A 546 34.37 10.46 -51.84
C GLN A 546 34.59 11.75 -51.03
N VAL A 547 34.82 12.89 -51.69
CA VAL A 547 34.90 14.20 -51.03
C VAL A 547 33.56 14.58 -50.38
N THR A 548 32.44 14.44 -51.08
CA THR A 548 31.10 14.73 -50.50
C THR A 548 30.74 13.80 -49.34
N LEU A 549 31.17 12.53 -49.39
CA LEU A 549 31.03 11.60 -48.25
C LEU A 549 31.91 12.02 -47.06
N GLN A 550 33.12 12.52 -47.32
CA GLN A 550 34.02 13.02 -46.28
C GLN A 550 33.50 14.31 -45.63
N GLU A 551 32.92 15.23 -46.41
CA GLU A 551 32.25 16.44 -45.91
C GLU A 551 31.06 16.06 -45.01
N LYS A 552 30.19 15.16 -45.47
CA LYS A 552 29.07 14.64 -44.68
C LYS A 552 29.53 13.92 -43.40
N ALA A 553 30.64 13.17 -43.45
CA ALA A 553 31.21 12.55 -42.27
C ALA A 553 31.70 13.58 -41.25
N GLN A 554 32.38 14.64 -41.70
CA GLN A 554 32.83 15.74 -40.82
C GLN A 554 31.66 16.54 -40.22
N GLU A 555 30.57 16.72 -40.96
CA GLU A 555 29.36 17.36 -40.46
C GLU A 555 28.64 16.48 -39.42
N LEU A 556 28.53 15.16 -39.68
CA LEU A 556 28.05 14.21 -38.68
C LEU A 556 28.95 14.21 -37.43
N GLU A 557 30.27 14.19 -37.56
CA GLU A 557 31.20 14.31 -36.41
C GLU A 557 31.01 15.62 -35.64
N LYS A 558 30.64 16.72 -36.30
CA LYS A 558 30.34 18.00 -35.65
C LYS A 558 29.04 17.91 -34.85
N THR A 559 27.95 17.39 -35.44
CA THR A 559 26.68 17.21 -34.72
C THR A 559 26.82 16.23 -33.55
N VAL A 560 27.59 15.15 -33.68
CA VAL A 560 27.90 14.22 -32.58
C VAL A 560 28.65 14.93 -31.44
N ARG A 561 29.61 15.82 -31.75
CA ARG A 561 30.31 16.62 -30.73
C ARG A 561 29.39 17.63 -30.03
N GLU A 562 28.47 18.24 -30.77
CA GLU A 562 27.47 19.17 -30.23
C GLU A 562 26.48 18.43 -29.29
N LEU A 563 25.94 17.29 -29.73
CA LEU A 563 25.10 16.41 -28.90
C LEU A 563 25.85 15.87 -27.67
N GLN A 564 27.13 15.54 -27.78
CA GLN A 564 27.94 15.08 -26.64
C GLN A 564 28.14 16.18 -25.59
N ALA A 565 28.28 17.44 -26.02
CA ALA A 565 28.36 18.59 -25.13
C ALA A 565 27.00 18.84 -24.44
N GLU A 566 25.90 18.76 -25.18
CA GLU A 566 24.53 18.85 -24.66
C GLU A 566 24.19 17.74 -23.64
N ILE A 567 24.63 16.50 -23.87
CA ILE A 567 24.49 15.39 -22.91
C ILE A 567 25.26 15.71 -21.63
N SER A 568 26.51 16.18 -21.77
CA SER A 568 27.36 16.57 -20.63
C SER A 568 26.75 17.71 -19.80
N GLU A 569 26.08 18.66 -20.44
CA GLU A 569 25.33 19.72 -19.74
C GLU A 569 24.10 19.16 -19.02
N ARG A 570 23.31 18.31 -19.69
CA ARG A 570 22.13 17.66 -19.06
C ARG A 570 22.54 16.80 -17.85
N ASP A 571 23.65 16.08 -17.90
CA ASP A 571 24.20 15.33 -16.77
C ASP A 571 24.60 16.24 -15.59
N ALA A 572 25.16 17.43 -15.87
CA ALA A 572 25.44 18.44 -14.85
C ALA A 572 24.14 19.00 -14.22
N GLN A 573 23.10 19.27 -15.04
CA GLN A 573 21.79 19.71 -14.57
C GLN A 573 21.09 18.64 -13.72
N ILE A 574 21.11 17.37 -14.15
CA ILE A 574 20.59 16.23 -13.38
C ILE A 574 21.31 16.10 -12.03
N SER A 575 22.64 16.27 -12.02
CA SER A 575 23.45 16.22 -10.80
C SER A 575 23.10 17.36 -9.83
N ALA A 576 22.87 18.57 -10.35
CA ALA A 576 22.41 19.71 -9.55
C ALA A 576 21.00 19.49 -8.98
N LEU A 577 20.04 19.03 -9.79
CA LEU A 577 18.69 18.70 -9.35
C LEU A 577 18.71 17.61 -8.26
N LYS A 578 19.49 16.55 -8.45
CA LYS A 578 19.68 15.46 -7.47
C LYS A 578 20.20 15.98 -6.12
N ALA A 579 21.09 16.98 -6.12
CA ALA A 579 21.54 17.64 -4.89
C ALA A 579 20.41 18.44 -4.22
N THR A 580 19.60 19.19 -4.97
CA THR A 580 18.46 19.95 -4.41
C THR A 580 17.36 19.04 -3.84
N VAL A 581 17.08 17.91 -4.49
CA VAL A 581 16.15 16.89 -3.97
C VAL A 581 16.65 16.30 -2.66
N LYS A 582 17.96 16.02 -2.54
CA LYS A 582 18.57 15.52 -1.31
C LYS A 582 18.49 16.53 -0.15
N ASP A 583 18.71 17.81 -0.41
CA ASP A 583 18.53 18.88 0.60
C ASP A 583 17.07 19.04 1.03
N ARG A 584 16.11 18.99 0.08
CA ARG A 584 14.67 18.98 0.40
C ARG A 584 14.27 17.76 1.24
N GLN A 585 14.81 16.57 0.94
CA GLN A 585 14.56 15.36 1.70
C GLN A 585 15.05 15.50 3.16
N LEU A 586 16.29 15.96 3.36
CA LEU A 586 16.84 16.20 4.71
C LEU A 586 16.01 17.21 5.52
N LYS A 587 15.47 18.25 4.87
CA LYS A 587 14.55 19.21 5.51
C LYS A 587 13.21 18.58 5.88
N SER A 588 12.64 17.76 5.00
CA SER A 588 11.42 17.01 5.27
C SER A 588 11.58 16.06 6.45
N ASP A 589 12.69 15.32 6.50
CA ASP A 589 12.97 14.37 7.59
C ASP A 589 13.22 15.10 8.92
N GLY A 590 13.90 16.26 8.88
CA GLY A 590 14.04 17.14 10.04
C GLY A 590 12.70 17.67 10.59
N LEU A 591 11.77 18.05 9.72
CA LEU A 591 10.41 18.45 10.12
C LEU A 591 9.61 17.26 10.69
N ARG A 592 9.72 16.08 10.08
CA ARG A 592 9.09 14.84 10.56
C ARG A 592 9.53 14.49 11.98
N ALA A 593 10.84 14.55 12.25
CA ALA A 593 11.40 14.33 13.59
C ALA A 593 10.90 15.37 14.62
N GLN A 594 10.75 16.64 14.24
CA GLN A 594 10.18 17.66 15.12
C GLN A 594 8.69 17.42 15.45
N LEU A 595 7.90 16.95 14.48
CA LEU A 595 6.49 16.59 14.70
C LEU A 595 6.37 15.36 15.60
N GLN A 596 7.20 14.34 15.38
CA GLN A 596 7.24 13.15 16.23
C GLN A 596 7.59 13.51 17.69
N LEU A 597 8.61 14.34 17.92
CA LEU A 597 8.98 14.80 19.26
C LEU A 597 7.87 15.63 19.93
N LYS A 598 7.06 16.38 19.16
CA LYS A 598 5.87 17.08 19.70
C LYS A 598 4.77 16.11 20.11
N LEU A 599 4.49 15.10 19.28
CA LEU A 599 3.51 14.04 19.59
C LEU A 599 3.92 13.23 20.83
N GLU A 600 5.20 12.86 20.95
CA GLU A 600 5.72 12.16 22.14
C GLU A 600 5.53 12.98 23.42
N LYS A 601 5.80 14.30 23.37
CA LYS A 601 5.54 15.22 24.50
C LYS A 601 4.06 15.36 24.84
N GLN A 602 3.18 15.45 23.83
CA GLN A 602 1.74 15.49 24.04
C GLN A 602 1.22 14.17 24.64
N ASN A 603 1.66 13.04 24.13
CA ASN A 603 1.31 11.71 24.66
C ASN A 603 1.77 11.53 26.11
N ALA A 604 2.98 11.98 26.45
CA ALA A 604 3.46 11.97 27.84
C ALA A 604 2.58 12.84 28.76
N SER A 605 2.15 14.01 28.30
CA SER A 605 1.23 14.89 29.05
C SER A 605 -0.16 14.26 29.23
N ILE A 606 -0.74 13.68 28.17
CA ILE A 606 -2.01 12.96 28.20
C ILE A 606 -1.93 11.78 29.20
N LEU A 607 -0.82 11.04 29.20
CA LEU A 607 -0.63 9.91 30.10
C LEU A 607 -0.50 10.36 31.57
N ALA A 608 0.16 11.48 31.83
CA ALA A 608 0.19 12.10 33.17
C ALA A 608 -1.21 12.56 33.63
N LEU A 609 -1.99 13.23 32.77
CA LEU A 609 -3.37 13.63 33.06
C LEU A 609 -4.28 12.43 33.32
N LYS A 610 -4.16 11.36 32.52
CA LYS A 610 -4.92 10.11 32.70
C LYS A 610 -4.60 9.44 34.04
N ASN A 611 -3.33 9.42 34.44
CA ASN A 611 -2.93 8.90 35.75
C ASN A 611 -3.51 9.74 36.91
N LEU A 612 -3.50 11.07 36.78
CA LEU A 612 -4.09 11.96 37.79
C LEU A 612 -5.61 11.80 37.89
N ALA A 613 -6.31 11.67 36.75
CA ALA A 613 -7.76 11.39 36.73
C ALA A 613 -8.09 10.06 37.42
N GLY A 614 -7.29 9.00 37.18
CA GLY A 614 -7.43 7.73 37.88
C GLY A 614 -7.25 7.82 39.40
N GLN A 615 -6.33 8.68 39.88
CA GLN A 615 -6.17 8.94 41.32
C GLN A 615 -7.39 9.65 41.91
N TRP A 616 -7.97 10.63 41.20
CA TRP A 616 -9.21 11.30 41.63
C TRP A 616 -10.40 10.35 41.66
N GLU A 617 -10.54 9.44 40.69
CA GLU A 617 -11.56 8.39 40.73
C GLU A 617 -11.41 7.45 41.94
N LEU A 618 -10.19 7.07 42.30
CA LEU A 618 -9.90 6.25 43.47
C LEU A 618 -10.28 6.97 44.77
N GLN A 619 -9.90 8.25 44.91
CA GLN A 619 -10.30 9.07 46.06
C GLN A 619 -11.82 9.24 46.15
N ASN A 620 -12.51 9.48 45.02
CA ASN A 620 -13.97 9.58 44.99
C ASN A 620 -14.66 8.25 45.38
N LYS A 621 -14.12 7.10 44.95
CA LYS A 621 -14.60 5.78 45.39
C LYS A 621 -14.41 5.58 46.89
N GLU A 622 -13.26 5.96 47.44
CA GLU A 622 -12.98 5.87 48.89
C GLU A 622 -13.91 6.79 49.71
N LEU A 623 -14.12 8.03 49.27
CA LEU A 623 -15.05 8.98 49.88
C LEU A 623 -16.50 8.48 49.82
N LEU A 624 -16.91 7.85 48.72
CA LEU A 624 -18.24 7.25 48.58
C LEU A 624 -18.46 6.09 49.55
N GLU A 625 -17.45 5.22 49.76
CA GLU A 625 -17.54 4.16 50.78
C GLU A 625 -17.56 4.71 52.20
N LYS A 626 -16.74 5.74 52.51
CA LYS A 626 -16.82 6.46 53.79
C LYS A 626 -18.22 7.04 54.03
N LEU A 627 -18.84 7.63 53.00
CA LEU A 627 -20.20 8.16 53.08
C LEU A 627 -21.27 7.06 53.27
N LYS A 628 -21.13 5.90 52.62
CA LYS A 628 -22.01 4.74 52.86
C LYS A 628 -21.89 4.23 54.30
N ILE A 629 -20.69 4.22 54.87
CA ILE A 629 -20.45 3.79 56.26
C ILE A 629 -21.10 4.78 57.23
N THR A 630 -20.90 6.09 57.07
CA THR A 630 -21.53 7.10 57.96
C THR A 630 -23.04 7.15 57.80
N PHE A 631 -23.58 6.93 56.59
CA PHE A 631 -25.02 6.80 56.37
C PHE A 631 -25.62 5.61 57.14
N LYS A 632 -24.97 4.43 57.09
CA LYS A 632 -25.40 3.25 57.87
C LYS A 632 -25.35 3.53 59.38
N GLN A 633 -24.34 4.24 59.87
CA GLN A 633 -24.25 4.66 61.28
C GLN A 633 -25.41 5.59 61.65
N LEU A 634 -25.71 6.61 60.84
CA LEU A 634 -26.84 7.52 61.05
C LEU A 634 -28.19 6.79 61.03
N GLN A 635 -28.37 5.81 60.13
CA GLN A 635 -29.58 4.98 60.08
C GLN A 635 -29.74 4.14 61.36
N HIS A 636 -28.64 3.62 61.92
CA HIS A 636 -28.66 2.91 63.19
C HIS A 636 -29.03 3.85 64.36
N TYR A 637 -28.41 5.03 64.45
CA TYR A 637 -28.76 6.04 65.47
C TYR A 637 -30.21 6.52 65.35
N SER A 638 -30.71 6.73 64.13
CA SER A 638 -32.12 7.07 63.85
C SER A 638 -33.07 5.99 64.36
N SER A 639 -32.77 4.71 64.07
CA SER A 639 -33.56 3.56 64.51
C SER A 639 -33.58 3.43 66.04
N GLY A 640 -32.42 3.61 66.69
CA GLY A 640 -32.32 3.64 68.15
C GLY A 640 -33.07 4.82 68.78
N HIS A 641 -33.02 6.01 68.18
CA HIS A 641 -33.78 7.16 68.66
C HIS A 641 -35.29 6.95 68.54
N GLN A 642 -35.78 6.32 67.45
CA GLN A 642 -37.18 5.92 67.34
C GLN A 642 -37.58 4.87 68.39
N ALA A 643 -36.71 3.92 68.75
CA ALA A 643 -36.99 2.96 69.81
C ALA A 643 -37.15 3.66 71.17
N LEU A 644 -36.21 4.53 71.53
CA LEU A 644 -36.29 5.36 72.75
C LEU A 644 -37.51 6.29 72.77
N GLN A 645 -37.92 6.82 71.61
CA GLN A 645 -39.15 7.60 71.49
C GLN A 645 -40.38 6.75 71.82
N ARG A 646 -40.50 5.53 71.26
CA ARG A 646 -41.59 4.59 71.58
C ARG A 646 -41.62 4.20 73.05
N GLU A 647 -40.46 3.97 73.67
CA GLU A 647 -40.38 3.71 75.12
C GLU A 647 -40.83 4.92 75.94
N ARG A 648 -40.44 6.15 75.54
CA ARG A 648 -40.91 7.38 76.20
C ARG A 648 -42.42 7.54 76.07
N ASP A 649 -42.98 7.29 74.89
CA ASP A 649 -44.42 7.42 74.65
C ASP A 649 -45.22 6.34 75.44
N GLN A 650 -44.68 5.12 75.55
CA GLN A 650 -45.25 4.07 76.40
C GLN A 650 -45.14 4.41 77.90
N ALA A 651 -44.01 4.98 78.34
CA ALA A 651 -43.84 5.45 79.71
C ALA A 651 -44.79 6.61 80.03
N LYS A 652 -44.97 7.55 79.10
CA LYS A 652 -45.95 8.64 79.22
C LYS A 652 -47.38 8.10 79.34
N ALA A 653 -47.79 7.15 78.49
CA ALA A 653 -49.11 6.54 78.59
C ALA A 653 -49.35 5.85 79.96
N LYS A 654 -48.31 5.26 80.57
CA LYS A 654 -48.38 4.72 81.95
C LYS A 654 -48.53 5.82 83.00
N VAL A 655 -47.84 6.96 82.84
CA VAL A 655 -47.99 8.14 83.71
C VAL A 655 -49.39 8.73 83.57
N ASP A 656 -49.87 9.00 82.35
CA ASP A 656 -51.21 9.53 82.07
C ASP A 656 -52.32 8.62 82.68
N PHE A 657 -52.13 7.30 82.66
CA PHE A 657 -53.02 6.33 83.31
C PHE A 657 -52.96 6.41 84.84
N ALA A 658 -51.76 6.54 85.41
CA ALA A 658 -51.58 6.71 86.86
C ALA A 658 -52.16 8.04 87.37
N GLU A 659 -51.99 9.14 86.62
CA GLU A 659 -52.58 10.45 86.92
C GLU A 659 -54.11 10.39 86.87
N LYS A 660 -54.70 9.77 85.84
CA LYS A 660 -56.16 9.54 85.79
C LYS A 660 -56.66 8.78 87.01
N ARG A 661 -56.01 7.68 87.41
CA ARG A 661 -56.37 6.95 88.63
C ARG A 661 -56.22 7.83 89.88
N LEU A 662 -55.14 8.60 90.03
CA LEU A 662 -54.98 9.51 91.16
C LEU A 662 -56.07 10.59 91.19
N GLN A 663 -56.57 11.02 90.03
CA GLN A 663 -57.65 12.00 89.93
C GLN A 663 -59.03 11.38 90.23
N GLU A 664 -59.26 10.12 89.86
CA GLU A 664 -60.42 9.33 90.30
C GLU A 664 -60.40 9.11 91.83
N TRP A 665 -59.26 8.71 92.40
CA TRP A 665 -59.07 8.58 93.85
C TRP A 665 -59.27 9.90 94.58
N ARG A 666 -58.72 11.02 94.06
CA ARG A 666 -58.94 12.36 94.61
C ARG A 666 -60.43 12.70 94.60
N LYS A 667 -61.12 12.49 93.48
CA LYS A 667 -62.55 12.73 93.39
C LYS A 667 -63.34 11.87 94.40
N MET A 668 -63.00 10.60 94.60
CA MET A 668 -63.66 9.78 95.63
C MET A 668 -63.37 10.26 97.07
N ILE A 669 -62.22 10.88 97.32
CA ILE A 669 -61.92 11.53 98.61
C ILE A 669 -62.76 12.80 98.74
N ASP A 670 -62.79 13.66 97.72
CA ASP A 670 -63.58 14.90 97.70
C ASP A 670 -65.09 14.59 97.87
N ASP A 671 -65.63 13.60 97.15
CA ASP A 671 -67.01 13.12 97.28
C ASP A 671 -67.29 12.54 98.70
N SER A 672 -66.31 11.86 99.31
CA SER A 672 -66.40 11.34 100.69
C SER A 672 -66.35 12.46 101.74
N GLU A 673 -65.55 13.50 101.51
CA GLU A 673 -65.52 14.70 102.35
C GLU A 673 -66.78 15.54 102.18
N ASP A 674 -67.36 15.65 100.98
CA ASP A 674 -68.62 16.37 100.74
C ASP A 674 -69.82 15.64 101.39
N VAL A 675 -69.84 14.30 101.38
CA VAL A 675 -70.78 13.51 102.20
C VAL A 675 -70.59 13.81 103.69
N ARG A 676 -69.34 13.80 104.19
CA ARG A 676 -69.02 14.11 105.59
C ARG A 676 -69.41 15.55 105.98
N CYS A 677 -69.29 16.50 105.06
CA CYS A 677 -69.74 17.89 105.23
C CYS A 677 -71.27 17.99 105.25
N ARG A 678 -71.99 17.25 104.41
CA ARG A 678 -73.46 17.16 104.45
C ARG A 678 -74.00 16.48 105.71
N GLU A 679 -73.28 15.50 106.25
CA GLU A 679 -73.58 14.90 107.56
C GLU A 679 -73.31 15.89 108.71
N SER A 680 -72.20 16.63 108.63
CA SER A 680 -71.84 17.67 109.61
C SER A 680 -72.84 18.83 109.64
N LEU A 681 -73.46 19.18 108.50
CA LEU A 681 -74.47 20.23 108.39
C LEU A 681 -75.84 19.90 109.03
N LYS A 682 -76.06 18.66 109.51
CA LYS A 682 -77.27 18.29 110.26
C LYS A 682 -77.14 18.38 111.78
N VAL A 683 -75.97 18.75 112.32
CA VAL A 683 -75.73 18.75 113.77
C VAL A 683 -75.37 20.14 114.32
N ARG A 684 -76.33 20.68 115.10
CA ARG A 684 -76.25 21.76 116.11
C ARG A 684 -76.33 23.23 115.67
N LYS A 685 -77.14 23.94 116.48
CA LYS A 685 -77.46 25.37 116.44
C LYS A 685 -76.64 26.12 117.52
N ARG A 686 -76.09 27.31 117.17
CA ARG A 686 -75.97 28.55 117.99
C ARG A 686 -75.14 28.49 119.32
N PRO A 687 -74.81 29.65 119.96
CA PRO A 687 -74.26 30.92 119.42
C PRO A 687 -73.17 31.60 120.31
N GLY A 688 -72.48 32.63 119.79
CA GLY A 688 -71.71 33.65 120.56
C GLY A 688 -70.29 33.22 121.01
N PHE A 689 -69.24 34.06 120.99
CA PHE A 689 -69.13 35.48 121.35
C PHE A 689 -67.97 36.21 120.63
N HIS A 690 -67.89 37.53 120.79
CA HIS A 690 -66.73 38.41 120.50
C HIS A 690 -65.45 38.01 121.29
N LEU A 691 -64.22 38.49 121.02
CA LEU A 691 -63.79 39.86 120.64
C LEU A 691 -62.33 39.89 120.09
N HIS A 692 -62.02 40.93 119.30
CA HIS A 692 -60.71 41.60 119.14
C HIS A 692 -59.57 41.02 118.28
N VAL A 693 -58.79 41.96 117.72
CA VAL A 693 -57.65 41.88 116.77
C VAL A 693 -56.49 42.63 117.46
N PRO A 694 -55.21 42.17 117.40
CA PRO A 694 -54.25 42.84 116.50
C PRO A 694 -53.07 42.01 115.95
N ASP A 695 -52.60 42.45 114.77
CA ASP A 695 -51.25 42.52 114.20
C ASP A 695 -50.11 41.49 114.47
N THR A 696 -49.42 41.20 113.36
CA THR A 696 -48.04 40.67 113.17
C THR A 696 -46.96 41.35 114.04
N PRO A 697 -45.82 40.71 114.41
CA PRO A 697 -44.80 40.27 113.43
C PRO A 697 -43.84 39.11 113.82
N GLU A 698 -42.97 38.71 112.86
CA GLU A 698 -41.62 38.08 113.03
C GLU A 698 -41.46 36.80 113.90
N SER A 699 -40.35 36.05 113.92
CA SER A 699 -39.38 35.62 112.89
C SER A 699 -38.58 34.40 113.46
N VAL A 700 -37.37 34.10 112.95
CA VAL A 700 -36.33 33.22 113.56
C VAL A 700 -36.42 31.67 113.40
N ASN A 701 -35.93 31.18 112.25
CA ASN A 701 -34.61 30.51 112.10
C ASN A 701 -34.24 29.22 112.89
N CYS A 702 -33.76 28.18 112.16
CA CYS A 702 -32.44 27.52 112.34
C CYS A 702 -32.21 26.49 111.19
N ILE A 703 -31.18 26.58 110.32
CA ILE A 703 -29.75 26.24 110.52
C ILE A 703 -29.56 24.69 110.61
N SER A 704 -28.74 23.95 109.84
CA SER A 704 -27.51 24.18 109.04
C SER A 704 -27.33 22.98 108.04
N ARG A 705 -26.32 22.78 107.17
CA ARG A 705 -24.97 23.38 106.97
C ARG A 705 -24.46 23.12 105.52
N LYS A 706 -23.44 23.86 105.09
CA LYS A 706 -22.74 23.74 103.78
C LYS A 706 -21.66 22.63 103.77
N ALA A 707 -21.27 22.18 102.58
CA ALA A 707 -19.90 21.74 102.30
C ALA A 707 -19.45 22.17 100.89
N THR A 708 -18.31 22.86 100.81
CA THR A 708 -17.61 23.22 99.56
C THR A 708 -16.21 22.61 99.59
N ILE A 709 -15.73 22.04 98.48
CA ILE A 709 -14.30 21.78 98.30
C ILE A 709 -13.82 22.46 97.02
N LYS A 710 -12.72 23.22 97.16
CA LYS A 710 -11.97 23.82 96.06
C LYS A 710 -10.89 22.85 95.60
N SER A 711 -10.52 22.89 94.33
CA SER A 711 -9.11 22.72 93.94
C SER A 711 -8.80 23.64 92.75
N LYS A 712 -7.64 24.29 92.81
CA LYS A 712 -7.05 25.14 91.75
C LYS A 712 -5.63 24.64 91.48
N HIS A 713 -5.22 24.64 90.22
CA HIS A 713 -3.98 25.19 89.64
C HIS A 713 -3.86 24.63 88.20
N ALA A 714 -3.77 25.45 87.13
CA ALA A 714 -2.61 26.24 86.66
C ALA A 714 -1.44 25.31 86.25
N ASN A 715 -0.78 25.37 85.08
CA ASN A 715 -0.41 26.42 84.10
C ASN A 715 -0.04 25.71 82.75
N ARG A 716 0.17 26.28 81.54
CA ARG A 716 -0.03 27.60 80.87
C ARG A 716 0.26 27.40 79.33
N LEU A 717 0.19 28.49 78.53
CA LEU A 717 0.63 28.61 77.10
C LEU A 717 -0.28 27.93 76.05
N SER A 718 -0.67 28.55 74.92
CA SER A 718 -0.57 29.96 74.47
C SER A 718 -1.67 30.33 73.45
N ASN A 719 -1.96 31.64 73.31
CA ASN A 719 -2.91 32.24 72.35
C ASN A 719 -2.41 32.15 70.87
N SER A 720 -3.11 32.56 69.79
CA SER A 720 -4.22 33.54 69.65
C SER A 720 -5.01 33.44 68.33
N GLN A 721 -6.30 33.77 68.38
CA GLN A 721 -7.11 34.58 67.42
C GLN A 721 -7.07 34.30 65.90
N GLN A 722 -8.23 33.96 65.31
CA GLN A 722 -9.02 34.94 64.53
C GLN A 722 -10.50 34.52 64.39
N ARG A 723 -11.38 35.48 64.07
CA ARG A 723 -12.84 35.32 63.92
C ARG A 723 -13.20 34.86 62.51
N GLN A 724 -14.27 34.07 62.35
CA GLN A 724 -15.52 34.52 61.68
C GLN A 724 -16.64 33.46 61.77
N SER A 725 -17.87 33.94 61.58
CA SER A 725 -19.14 33.22 61.80
C SER A 725 -19.57 32.36 60.61
N VAL A 726 -20.09 31.17 60.89
CA VAL A 726 -20.72 30.30 59.89
C VAL A 726 -22.23 30.58 59.83
N VAL A 727 -22.74 30.94 58.65
CA VAL A 727 -24.16 30.99 58.32
C VAL A 727 -24.44 29.88 57.31
N PHE A 728 -25.43 29.03 57.57
CA PHE A 728 -25.93 28.05 56.61
C PHE A 728 -27.07 28.67 55.80
N MET A 729 -27.02 28.56 54.47
CA MET A 729 -28.18 28.75 53.60
C MET A 729 -28.57 27.44 52.92
N ILE A 730 -29.88 27.22 52.83
CA ILE A 730 -30.52 26.07 52.18
C ILE A 730 -30.95 26.50 50.77
N PRO A 731 -30.65 25.74 49.70
CA PRO A 731 -31.35 25.86 48.42
C PRO A 731 -32.44 24.78 48.28
N ASN A 732 -33.52 25.14 47.59
CA ASN A 732 -34.78 24.41 47.55
C ASN A 732 -34.85 23.29 46.49
N THR A 733 -35.75 22.34 46.73
CA THR A 733 -36.36 21.46 45.72
C THR A 733 -37.47 22.18 44.94
N PRO A 734 -37.71 21.86 43.65
CA PRO A 734 -38.99 22.08 43.01
C PRO A 734 -39.75 20.76 42.71
N LYS A 735 -41.08 20.80 42.76
CA LYS A 735 -41.99 19.73 42.30
C LYS A 735 -43.15 20.33 41.50
N SER A 736 -43.40 19.78 40.31
CA SER A 736 -44.55 20.05 39.40
C SER A 736 -44.62 21.49 38.85
N SER A 737 -45.11 21.75 37.63
CA SER A 737 -45.83 20.92 36.64
C SER A 737 -45.63 21.42 35.19
N GLY A 738 -45.77 20.54 34.20
CA GLY A 738 -46.20 20.90 32.84
C GLY A 738 -45.17 20.91 31.70
N GLY A 739 -45.32 19.97 30.76
CA GLY A 739 -45.00 20.15 29.33
C GLY A 739 -43.56 19.92 28.83
N GLY A 740 -43.44 19.33 27.63
CA GLY A 740 -42.25 19.45 26.77
C GLY A 740 -41.39 18.19 26.58
N SER A 741 -41.40 17.65 25.36
CA SER A 741 -40.44 16.66 24.84
C SER A 741 -38.99 17.15 24.94
N LEU A 742 -38.05 16.37 25.51
CA LEU A 742 -37.24 15.33 24.83
C LEU A 742 -36.42 15.80 23.61
N LEU A 743 -35.13 15.43 23.64
CA LEU A 743 -34.10 15.51 22.59
C LEU A 743 -33.36 16.86 22.35
N ARG A 744 -32.27 17.06 23.10
CA ARG A 744 -30.94 17.36 22.53
C ARG A 744 -29.84 16.96 23.52
N ARG A 745 -28.95 16.05 23.11
CA ARG A 745 -27.80 15.58 23.90
C ARG A 745 -26.62 15.33 22.95
N GLY A 746 -25.54 16.08 23.07
CA GLY A 746 -24.33 15.85 22.29
C GLY A 746 -23.38 17.05 22.21
N LEU A 747 -22.16 16.84 22.69
CA LEU A 747 -20.94 17.59 22.34
C LEU A 747 -20.82 19.07 22.79
N ARG A 748 -20.41 19.27 24.05
CA ARG A 748 -19.34 20.23 24.40
C ARG A 748 -18.43 19.61 25.45
N LEU A 749 -17.16 19.40 25.10
CA LEU A 749 -16.06 19.24 26.05
C LEU A 749 -14.76 19.78 25.42
N HIS A 750 -13.90 20.35 26.26
CA HIS A 750 -12.52 20.76 26.00
C HIS A 750 -12.23 22.08 25.25
N GLU A 751 -12.51 23.19 25.94
CA GLU A 751 -11.60 24.34 25.96
C GLU A 751 -11.25 24.64 27.42
N ASP A 752 -9.96 24.63 27.78
CA ASP A 752 -9.40 25.65 28.67
C ASP A 752 -7.86 25.67 28.75
N ALA A 753 -7.34 26.89 28.90
CA ALA A 753 -6.04 27.32 29.44
C ALA A 753 -4.70 26.65 29.02
N CYS A 754 -3.83 27.45 28.36
CA CYS A 754 -2.44 27.65 28.86
C CYS A 754 -1.76 28.90 28.27
N LYS A 755 -1.49 29.92 29.10
CA LYS A 755 -0.65 31.09 28.77
C LYS A 755 0.84 30.81 29.05
N PRO A 756 1.80 31.32 28.24
CA PRO A 756 3.22 31.38 28.62
C PRO A 756 3.62 32.74 29.26
N PRO A 757 4.71 32.80 30.05
CA PRO A 757 5.13 34.00 30.80
C PRO A 757 6.08 34.93 30.02
N PRO A 758 6.34 36.16 30.49
CA PRO A 758 7.12 37.17 29.77
C PRO A 758 8.60 37.28 30.17
N GLY A 759 9.45 37.57 29.18
CA GLY A 759 10.64 38.44 29.33
C GLY A 759 12.01 37.78 29.59
N ALA A 760 12.96 37.99 28.66
CA ALA A 760 14.35 38.38 28.94
C ALA A 760 15.07 38.84 27.65
N SER A 761 16.04 39.73 27.79
CA SER A 761 16.75 40.44 26.71
C SER A 761 18.07 39.79 26.28
N GLY A 762 18.49 40.03 25.03
CA GLY A 762 19.84 39.71 24.54
C GLY A 762 20.03 40.23 23.10
N GLY A 763 21.02 41.08 22.85
CA GLY A 763 21.16 41.81 21.58
C GLY A 763 22.47 41.56 20.80
N LEU A 764 22.63 42.34 19.72
CA LEU A 764 23.85 42.56 18.91
C LEU A 764 24.36 41.38 18.03
N ARG A 765 24.26 41.52 16.70
CA ARG A 765 25.37 42.07 15.84
C ARG A 765 25.06 42.11 14.32
N LYS A 766 25.29 43.30 13.75
CA LYS A 766 25.90 43.66 12.43
C LYS A 766 25.48 42.97 11.09
N ARG A 767 24.94 43.84 10.21
CA ARG A 767 25.11 44.04 8.74
C ARG A 767 26.40 43.49 8.07
N PRO A 768 26.46 43.25 6.73
CA PRO A 768 26.12 44.18 5.60
C PRO A 768 25.15 43.60 4.55
N ARG A 769 24.46 44.31 3.62
CA ARG A 769 24.60 45.55 2.81
C ARG A 769 25.63 45.50 1.64
N ASN A 770 25.16 45.13 0.45
CA ASN A 770 25.40 45.81 -0.84
C ASN A 770 24.38 45.27 -1.89
N LYS A 771 23.54 46.14 -2.48
CA LYS A 771 23.70 46.84 -3.77
C LYS A 771 23.53 45.92 -5.00
N SER A 772 22.42 46.10 -5.73
CA SER A 772 22.35 45.84 -7.17
C SER A 772 21.99 47.14 -7.90
N SER A 773 22.50 47.30 -9.11
CA SER A 773 22.55 48.55 -9.88
C SER A 773 21.49 48.61 -10.97
N LYS A 774 20.91 49.80 -11.18
CA LYS A 774 20.25 50.14 -12.45
C LYS A 774 21.28 50.12 -13.58
N THR A 775 20.94 49.49 -14.69
CA THR A 775 21.48 49.84 -16.02
C THR A 775 20.33 49.94 -17.02
N SER A 776 20.18 51.12 -17.59
CA SER A 776 19.44 51.34 -18.84
C SER A 776 20.26 50.82 -20.01
N ASN A 777 19.60 50.35 -21.08
CA ASN A 777 19.98 50.83 -22.41
C ASN A 777 18.85 50.71 -23.44
N ALA A 778 18.95 51.55 -24.45
CA ALA A 778 17.91 51.79 -25.46
C ALA A 778 18.15 51.00 -26.75
N LYS A 779 17.10 50.88 -27.56
CA LYS A 779 17.20 50.54 -28.99
C LYS A 779 17.90 51.66 -29.76
N PRO A 780 18.66 51.31 -30.80
CA PRO A 780 18.55 51.92 -32.11
C PRO A 780 17.95 50.92 -33.12
N GLY A 781 17.52 51.40 -34.29
CA GLY A 781 16.98 50.56 -35.36
C GLY A 781 17.74 50.76 -36.69
N ALA A 782 17.25 50.07 -37.72
CA ALA A 782 17.64 50.17 -39.13
C ALA A 782 19.11 49.82 -39.49
N GLN A 783 19.32 48.60 -39.98
CA GLN A 783 19.24 48.32 -41.43
C GLN A 783 18.71 46.90 -41.67
#